data_AF-A0A418AVU8-F1
#
_entry.id   AF-A0A418AVU8-F1
#
_cell.length_a   1.000
_cell.length_b   1.000
_cell.length_c   1.000
_cell.angle_alpha   90.00
_cell.angle_beta   90.00
_cell.angle_gamma   90.00
#
_symmetry.space_group_name_H-M   'P 1'
#
loop_
_entity.id
_entity.type
_entity.pdbx_description
1 polymer ?
#
loop_
_entity_poly.entity_id
_entity_poly.type
_entity_poly.pdbx_seq_one_letter_code
_entity_poly.pdbx_strand_id
1 'polypeptide(L)'
;MALVPSSFDPEDAFVQLVRVAHSLQSECSDYTYLHPTFTVPSEAPWPVEWAGRDVDVSAFREAYCVGQLRAETVAQLSALRFVWDDDLEALKWKVHLGALFTYKTLYGNVAIPPSFHIPVTAAAADPPWSKDIRRSELHLGAIAHALRLNRSTMPELQRDQLDHIGFVWDLADVEWAIRLAALTAFKHIHGHLHVPTTFVVPDGDPAWPAPTFNLPLGWVVVSLRLKKNSLASDRVQLLTKLGFVFKPWRVATPLTTMQASTRNVVASNMLAPPFNYAPSYKSMVAPTCKDDDGLAMETRADAAQTEARVPAPFTSTAAESMTVDGAHGSEFQLDVAAQLGCSDGHNRITPQHPMAAAVKQVAVTAISLALGLALTVPSGLTRYTLLSFGMNWFVCLVHAIPNQSERYFDLTGSGTFLTVAFVAAAATLSNGAGFLHRPLVASAMVAVWALRLGTFLFSRITSDRGIDSRFAHIRSDPVRFLSVWSVQSLWVLLTTLPILLLHGAAPSVPWTTLDVVGIALWALGFACEVVADVQKTTFRRDKANHDKFIASGLWRYSRHPNYFGEITLWVGVALVCVPHLPTLSQQLLGLLSPLFVAFLLNFVSGIPLLEKKADDKWGTVPAYQQYKASTNVLVPWFPASP
;
A
#
# COMPACT_ATOMS: atom_id res chain seq x y z
N MET A 1 23.98 16.76 -8.84
CA MET A 1 25.28 16.48 -9.49
C MET A 1 26.34 16.23 -8.42
N ALA A 2 26.72 14.97 -8.19
CA ALA A 2 27.94 14.68 -7.43
C ALA A 2 29.17 15.05 -8.26
N LEU A 3 30.22 15.53 -7.61
CA LEU A 3 31.46 16.00 -8.24
C LEU A 3 32.21 14.83 -8.89
N VAL A 4 32.04 14.70 -10.20
CA VAL A 4 32.89 13.87 -11.09
C VAL A 4 34.30 14.50 -11.09
N PRO A 5 35.38 13.71 -11.09
CA PRO A 5 36.72 14.23 -11.35
C PRO A 5 36.72 15.07 -12.64
N SER A 6 37.46 16.18 -12.66
CA SER A 6 37.41 17.23 -13.71
C SER A 6 37.85 16.80 -15.12
N SER A 7 37.94 15.50 -15.41
CA SER A 7 38.43 14.90 -16.64
C SER A 7 37.41 14.06 -17.41
N PHE A 8 36.18 13.87 -16.91
CA PHE A 8 35.15 13.03 -17.57
C PHE A 8 33.81 13.73 -17.74
N ASP A 9 33.17 13.52 -18.90
CA ASP A 9 31.80 13.96 -19.17
C ASP A 9 30.80 13.14 -18.33
N PRO A 10 29.94 13.77 -17.51
CA PRO A 10 28.96 13.08 -16.68
C PRO A 10 27.99 12.18 -17.45
N GLU A 11 27.63 12.53 -18.69
CA GLU A 11 26.72 11.73 -19.52
C GLU A 11 27.42 10.45 -20.04
N ASP A 12 28.67 10.56 -20.48
CA ASP A 12 29.45 9.41 -20.97
C ASP A 12 29.71 8.40 -19.83
N ALA A 13 30.01 8.93 -18.65
CA ALA A 13 30.19 8.12 -17.44
C ALA A 13 28.89 7.38 -17.05
N PHE A 14 27.75 8.06 -17.16
CA PHE A 14 26.45 7.44 -16.91
C PHE A 14 26.14 6.31 -17.92
N VAL A 15 26.44 6.51 -19.21
CA VAL A 15 26.27 5.45 -20.21
C VAL A 15 27.15 4.24 -19.90
N GLN A 16 28.42 4.43 -19.49
CA GLN A 16 29.28 3.31 -19.11
C GLN A 16 28.72 2.52 -17.92
N LEU A 17 28.20 3.23 -16.91
CA LEU A 17 27.54 2.61 -15.77
C LEU A 17 26.32 1.78 -16.23
N VAL A 18 25.48 2.34 -17.11
CA VAL A 18 24.32 1.63 -17.67
C VAL A 18 24.76 0.42 -18.52
N ARG A 19 25.90 0.45 -19.23
CA ARG A 19 26.43 -0.71 -19.95
C ARG A 19 26.80 -1.86 -19.01
N VAL A 20 27.43 -1.54 -17.89
CA VAL A 20 27.75 -2.54 -16.85
C VAL A 20 26.48 -3.09 -16.22
N ALA A 21 25.53 -2.21 -15.89
CA ALA A 21 24.23 -2.64 -15.41
C ALA A 21 23.51 -3.56 -16.41
N HIS A 22 23.57 -3.22 -17.70
CA HIS A 22 22.99 -3.99 -18.79
C HIS A 22 23.63 -5.38 -18.89
N SER A 23 24.97 -5.49 -18.85
CA SER A 23 25.63 -6.81 -18.95
C SER A 23 25.23 -7.72 -17.78
N LEU A 24 25.19 -7.17 -16.56
CA LEU A 24 24.76 -7.90 -15.35
C LEU A 24 23.28 -8.29 -15.39
N GLN A 25 22.44 -7.45 -16.00
CA GLN A 25 20.99 -7.70 -16.08
C GLN A 25 20.62 -8.55 -17.30
N SER A 26 21.41 -8.56 -18.38
CA SER A 26 21.08 -9.17 -19.69
C SER A 26 20.82 -10.67 -19.63
N GLU A 27 21.43 -11.37 -18.67
CA GLU A 27 21.16 -12.79 -18.45
C GLU A 27 19.72 -13.03 -17.94
N CYS A 28 19.19 -12.07 -17.17
CA CYS A 28 17.95 -12.19 -16.40
C CYS A 28 16.85 -11.19 -16.81
N SER A 29 17.15 -10.20 -17.66
CA SER A 29 16.21 -9.17 -18.11
C SER A 29 16.58 -8.65 -19.50
N ASP A 30 15.55 -8.38 -20.30
CA ASP A 30 15.72 -7.74 -21.61
C ASP A 30 15.89 -6.22 -21.52
N TYR A 31 15.70 -5.64 -20.32
CA TYR A 31 15.70 -4.21 -20.05
C TYR A 31 16.73 -3.86 -18.99
N THR A 32 17.26 -2.63 -19.07
CA THR A 32 18.23 -2.14 -18.09
C THR A 32 17.56 -1.16 -17.15
N TYR A 33 17.44 -1.56 -15.88
CA TYR A 33 16.86 -0.71 -14.85
C TYR A 33 17.90 -0.33 -13.79
N LEU A 34 17.88 0.94 -13.41
CA LEU A 34 18.59 1.46 -12.25
C LEU A 34 17.61 2.20 -11.35
N HIS A 35 17.82 2.05 -10.04
CA HIS A 35 17.02 2.72 -9.01
C HIS A 35 17.22 4.25 -9.10
N PRO A 36 16.19 5.08 -8.81
CA PRO A 36 16.26 6.55 -8.80
C PRO A 36 17.51 7.14 -8.15
N THR A 37 17.92 6.56 -7.02
CA THR A 37 19.22 6.79 -6.40
C THR A 37 19.96 5.48 -6.40
N PHE A 38 20.98 5.36 -7.23
CA PHE A 38 21.74 4.12 -7.39
C PHE A 38 23.13 4.27 -6.80
N THR A 39 23.40 3.58 -5.70
CA THR A 39 24.76 3.47 -5.15
C THR A 39 25.52 2.44 -5.96
N VAL A 40 26.60 2.86 -6.62
CA VAL A 40 27.42 1.96 -7.42
C VAL A 40 28.20 1.03 -6.51
N PRO A 41 28.10 -0.30 -6.66
CA PRO A 41 28.89 -1.23 -5.86
C PRO A 41 30.39 -1.00 -6.04
N SER A 42 31.15 -1.21 -4.96
CA SER A 42 32.61 -1.05 -4.97
C SER A 42 33.37 -2.24 -5.59
N GLU A 43 32.68 -3.35 -5.82
CA GLU A 43 33.24 -4.57 -6.40
C GLU A 43 33.18 -4.52 -7.94
N ALA A 44 34.08 -5.24 -8.62
CA ALA A 44 34.02 -5.40 -10.07
C ALA A 44 32.66 -6.00 -10.50
N PRO A 45 32.09 -5.64 -11.67
CA PRO A 45 32.72 -5.00 -12.83
C PRO A 45 32.44 -3.48 -12.95
N TRP A 46 32.04 -2.81 -11.88
CA TRP A 46 31.70 -1.39 -11.91
C TRP A 46 32.93 -0.48 -12.08
N PRO A 47 32.80 0.69 -12.75
CA PRO A 47 33.92 1.62 -12.91
C PRO A 47 34.45 2.11 -11.56
N VAL A 48 35.77 2.04 -11.36
CA VAL A 48 36.44 2.42 -10.10
C VAL A 48 36.15 3.87 -9.71
N GLU A 49 35.94 4.74 -10.70
CA GLU A 49 35.64 6.17 -10.49
C GLU A 49 34.31 6.41 -9.74
N TRP A 50 33.36 5.48 -9.88
CA TRP A 50 32.04 5.57 -9.29
C TRP A 50 31.83 4.61 -8.12
N ALA A 51 32.78 3.72 -7.84
CA ALA A 51 32.73 2.75 -6.74
C ALA A 51 32.32 3.41 -5.41
N GLY A 52 31.20 2.95 -4.83
CA GLY A 52 30.65 3.45 -3.56
C GLY A 52 30.01 4.83 -3.63
N ARG A 53 29.86 5.44 -4.82
CA ARG A 53 29.20 6.73 -5.00
C ARG A 53 27.73 6.57 -5.35
N ASP A 54 26.93 7.53 -4.93
CA ASP A 54 25.53 7.63 -5.31
C ASP A 54 25.38 8.34 -6.66
N VAL A 55 24.66 7.70 -7.58
CA VAL A 55 24.25 8.25 -8.86
C VAL A 55 22.79 8.64 -8.77
N ASP A 56 22.55 9.91 -9.06
CA ASP A 56 21.20 10.46 -9.17
C ASP A 56 20.64 10.13 -10.55
N VAL A 57 20.10 8.92 -10.68
CA VAL A 57 19.47 8.44 -11.92
C VAL A 57 18.23 9.27 -12.24
N SER A 58 17.52 9.74 -11.23
CA SER A 58 16.38 10.65 -11.39
C SER A 58 16.77 11.96 -12.07
N ALA A 59 17.90 12.56 -11.73
CA ALA A 59 18.39 13.76 -12.42
C ALA A 59 18.64 13.51 -13.92
N PHE A 60 19.17 12.33 -14.31
CA PHE A 60 19.33 11.97 -15.72
C PHE A 60 18.00 11.74 -16.43
N ARG A 61 17.02 11.15 -15.73
CA ARG A 61 15.66 10.96 -16.27
C ARG A 61 14.93 12.31 -16.42
N GLU A 62 15.09 13.22 -15.47
CA GLU A 62 14.57 14.59 -15.56
C GLU A 62 15.20 15.33 -16.75
N ALA A 63 16.53 15.27 -16.88
CA ALA A 63 17.26 15.85 -18.01
C ALA A 63 16.79 15.29 -19.37
N TYR A 64 16.44 14.00 -19.44
CA TYR A 64 15.81 13.41 -20.62
C TYR A 64 14.44 14.03 -20.91
N CYS A 65 13.56 14.09 -19.90
CA CYS A 65 12.21 14.64 -20.03
C CYS A 65 12.20 16.11 -20.49
N VAL A 66 13.15 16.92 -20.02
CA VAL A 66 13.28 18.33 -20.44
C VAL A 66 14.14 18.54 -21.70
N GLY A 67 14.60 17.47 -22.33
CA GLY A 67 15.37 17.51 -23.58
C GLY A 67 16.78 18.10 -23.43
N GLN A 68 17.39 17.97 -22.25
CA GLN A 68 18.72 18.51 -21.94
C GLN A 68 19.87 17.53 -22.21
N LEU A 69 19.60 16.23 -22.36
CA LEU A 69 20.62 15.24 -22.70
C LEU A 69 21.04 15.31 -24.17
N ARG A 70 22.31 15.02 -24.47
CA ARG A 70 22.78 14.92 -25.86
C ARG A 70 22.04 13.80 -26.61
N ALA A 71 21.70 14.06 -27.87
CA ALA A 71 21.01 13.07 -28.71
C ALA A 71 21.79 11.75 -28.85
N GLU A 72 23.12 11.81 -28.84
CA GLU A 72 23.99 10.63 -28.85
C GLU A 72 23.85 9.80 -27.56
N THR A 73 23.88 10.44 -26.40
CA THR A 73 23.67 9.79 -25.09
C THR A 73 22.32 9.08 -25.05
N VAL A 74 21.26 9.74 -25.51
CA VAL A 74 19.91 9.15 -25.58
C VAL A 74 19.89 7.93 -26.51
N ALA A 75 20.55 8.00 -27.67
CA ALA A 75 20.64 6.88 -28.60
C ALA A 75 21.40 5.69 -28.00
N GLN A 76 22.51 5.94 -27.29
CA GLN A 76 23.29 4.91 -26.62
C GLN A 76 22.49 4.24 -25.48
N LEU A 77 21.80 5.01 -24.65
CA LEU A 77 20.94 4.48 -23.58
C LEU A 77 19.74 3.70 -24.12
N SER A 78 19.17 4.16 -25.23
CA SER A 78 18.08 3.45 -25.94
C SER A 78 18.56 2.11 -26.51
N ALA A 79 19.77 2.05 -27.07
CA ALA A 79 20.38 0.81 -27.54
C ALA A 79 20.62 -0.20 -26.41
N LEU A 80 20.89 0.29 -25.19
CA LEU A 80 21.01 -0.51 -23.97
C LEU A 80 19.66 -0.84 -23.31
N ARG A 81 18.54 -0.47 -23.95
CA ARG A 81 17.17 -0.63 -23.45
C ARG A 81 17.03 -0.10 -22.02
N PHE A 82 17.68 1.04 -21.76
CA PHE A 82 17.57 1.73 -20.48
C PHE A 82 16.15 2.23 -20.27
N VAL A 83 15.59 1.95 -19.11
CA VAL A 83 14.19 2.30 -18.78
C VAL A 83 14.14 3.69 -18.16
N TRP A 84 13.52 4.62 -18.89
CA TRP A 84 13.13 5.93 -18.39
C TRP A 84 11.94 5.80 -17.42
N ASP A 85 11.77 6.73 -16.47
CA ASP A 85 10.68 6.63 -15.48
C ASP A 85 9.29 6.60 -16.16
N ASP A 86 9.15 7.33 -17.27
CA ASP A 86 7.94 7.34 -18.11
C ASP A 86 7.66 5.97 -18.78
N ASP A 87 8.68 5.14 -19.00
CA ASP A 87 8.57 3.83 -19.65
C ASP A 87 8.35 2.68 -18.66
N LEU A 88 8.57 2.89 -17.36
CA LEU A 88 8.53 1.82 -16.36
C LEU A 88 7.13 1.22 -16.23
N GLU A 89 6.09 2.05 -16.19
CA GLU A 89 4.69 1.58 -16.11
C GLU A 89 4.24 0.93 -17.41
N ALA A 90 4.66 1.46 -18.56
CA ALA A 90 4.43 0.85 -19.87
C ALA A 90 5.12 -0.52 -19.99
N LEU A 91 6.33 -0.64 -19.45
CA LEU A 91 7.08 -1.89 -19.39
C LEU A 91 6.41 -2.89 -18.44
N LYS A 92 6.02 -2.48 -17.22
CA LYS A 92 5.26 -3.33 -16.29
C LYS A 92 3.98 -3.83 -16.95
N TRP A 93 3.25 -2.95 -17.62
CA TRP A 93 2.04 -3.31 -18.36
C TRP A 93 2.34 -4.35 -19.45
N LYS A 94 3.38 -4.12 -20.27
CA LYS A 94 3.79 -5.04 -21.33
C LYS A 94 4.20 -6.41 -20.77
N VAL A 95 4.93 -6.44 -19.66
CA VAL A 95 5.33 -7.66 -18.94
C VAL A 95 4.10 -8.38 -18.40
N HIS A 96 3.16 -7.67 -17.76
CA HIS A 96 1.91 -8.25 -17.27
C HIS A 96 1.07 -8.83 -18.43
N LEU A 97 0.90 -8.07 -19.51
CA LEU A 97 0.13 -8.51 -20.67
C LEU A 97 0.76 -9.74 -21.34
N GLY A 98 2.10 -9.77 -21.44
CA GLY A 98 2.85 -10.94 -21.88
C GLY A 98 2.63 -12.15 -20.99
N ALA A 99 2.66 -11.98 -19.66
CA ALA A 99 2.37 -13.05 -18.71
C ALA A 99 0.93 -13.58 -18.85
N LEU A 100 -0.06 -12.69 -18.99
CA LEU A 100 -1.46 -13.09 -19.23
C LEU A 100 -1.61 -13.87 -20.55
N PHE A 101 -0.88 -13.48 -21.59
CA PHE A 101 -0.87 -14.18 -22.87
C PHE A 101 -0.21 -15.56 -22.77
N THR A 102 0.95 -15.67 -22.10
CA THR A 102 1.60 -16.96 -21.84
C THR A 102 0.68 -17.89 -21.05
N TYR A 103 -0.01 -17.37 -20.03
CA TYR A 103 -1.03 -18.14 -19.31
C TYR A 103 -2.13 -18.65 -20.24
N LYS A 104 -2.65 -17.79 -21.14
CA LYS A 104 -3.65 -18.19 -22.13
C LYS A 104 -3.16 -19.34 -23.01
N THR A 105 -1.92 -19.28 -23.48
CA THR A 105 -1.35 -20.33 -24.35
C THR A 105 -1.20 -21.65 -23.60
N LEU A 106 -0.84 -21.61 -22.32
CA LEU A 106 -0.65 -22.82 -21.51
C LEU A 106 -1.97 -23.46 -21.07
N TYR A 107 -2.97 -22.66 -20.70
CA TYR A 107 -4.21 -23.14 -20.07
C TYR A 107 -5.46 -22.98 -20.94
N GLY A 108 -5.32 -22.44 -22.17
CA GLY A 108 -6.39 -22.23 -23.14
C GLY A 108 -7.39 -21.11 -22.79
N ASN A 109 -7.21 -20.43 -21.66
CA ASN A 109 -8.10 -19.36 -21.18
C ASN A 109 -7.33 -18.37 -20.28
N VAL A 110 -7.95 -17.24 -19.95
CA VAL A 110 -7.38 -16.20 -19.05
C VAL A 110 -8.17 -16.09 -17.74
N ALA A 111 -8.68 -17.21 -17.24
CA ALA A 111 -9.36 -17.29 -15.94
C ALA A 111 -8.35 -17.63 -14.84
N ILE A 112 -7.48 -16.66 -14.54
CA ILE A 112 -6.37 -16.85 -13.60
C ILE A 112 -6.91 -16.79 -12.16
N PRO A 113 -6.75 -17.86 -11.36
CA PRO A 113 -7.11 -17.87 -9.95
C PRO A 113 -6.29 -16.84 -9.15
N PRO A 114 -6.87 -16.19 -8.13
CA PRO A 114 -6.15 -15.22 -7.31
C PRO A 114 -4.87 -15.76 -6.66
N SER A 115 -4.79 -17.07 -6.39
CA SER A 115 -3.65 -17.76 -5.78
C SER A 115 -2.59 -18.25 -6.77
N PHE A 116 -2.73 -17.97 -8.07
CA PHE A 116 -1.79 -18.47 -9.07
C PHE A 116 -0.44 -17.74 -9.00
N HIS A 117 0.63 -18.53 -8.92
CA HIS A 117 2.02 -18.08 -8.98
C HIS A 117 2.71 -18.71 -10.19
N ILE A 118 3.63 -17.99 -10.78
CA ILE A 118 4.46 -18.51 -11.87
C ILE A 118 5.54 -19.40 -11.25
N PRO A 119 5.65 -20.68 -11.66
CA PRO A 119 6.60 -21.62 -11.06
C PRO A 119 8.05 -21.19 -11.33
N VAL A 120 8.87 -21.15 -10.28
CA VAL A 120 10.27 -20.67 -10.30
C VAL A 120 11.26 -21.75 -10.75
N THR A 121 10.88 -23.03 -10.63
CA THR A 121 11.78 -24.17 -10.86
C THR A 121 11.30 -25.09 -11.97
N ALA A 122 12.04 -25.13 -13.08
CA ALA A 122 12.71 -26.33 -13.60
C ALA A 122 13.17 -26.08 -15.03
N ALA A 123 14.42 -26.48 -15.31
CA ALA A 123 15.01 -26.88 -16.58
C ALA A 123 14.70 -26.07 -17.87
N ALA A 124 15.73 -25.89 -18.68
CA ALA A 124 15.54 -25.54 -20.08
C ALA A 124 14.48 -26.49 -20.70
N ALA A 125 13.40 -25.89 -21.24
CA ALA A 125 12.18 -26.47 -21.82
C ALA A 125 10.96 -26.56 -20.87
N ASP A 126 9.98 -25.69 -21.17
CA ASP A 126 8.61 -25.56 -20.65
C ASP A 126 8.40 -25.12 -19.18
N PRO A 127 7.70 -23.99 -18.91
CA PRO A 127 6.87 -23.17 -19.82
C PRO A 127 7.58 -21.89 -20.35
N PRO A 128 7.06 -21.24 -21.42
CA PRO A 128 7.71 -20.16 -22.17
C PRO A 128 7.53 -18.78 -21.50
N TRP A 129 7.86 -18.69 -20.21
CA TRP A 129 7.84 -17.41 -19.49
C TRP A 129 9.10 -16.60 -19.81
N SER A 130 8.95 -15.32 -20.16
CA SER A 130 10.11 -14.46 -20.43
C SER A 130 11.02 -14.33 -19.20
N LYS A 131 12.29 -13.97 -19.42
CA LYS A 131 13.28 -13.82 -18.34
C LYS A 131 12.81 -12.82 -17.26
N ASP A 132 12.19 -11.72 -17.69
CA ASP A 132 11.63 -10.68 -16.81
C ASP A 132 10.50 -11.21 -15.90
N ILE A 133 9.71 -12.17 -16.39
CA ILE A 133 8.57 -12.75 -15.67
C ILE A 133 9.04 -13.80 -14.64
N ARG A 134 10.11 -14.55 -14.93
CA ARG A 134 10.62 -15.62 -14.05
C ARG A 134 11.33 -15.10 -12.80
N ARG A 135 12.01 -13.95 -12.87
CA ARG A 135 12.79 -13.36 -11.76
C ARG A 135 11.92 -12.80 -10.63
N SER A 136 10.71 -12.35 -10.95
CA SER A 136 9.92 -11.47 -10.07
C SER A 136 8.98 -12.19 -9.08
N GLU A 137 9.05 -13.53 -8.96
CA GLU A 137 8.05 -14.34 -8.23
C GLU A 137 6.62 -13.86 -8.53
N LEU A 138 6.37 -13.51 -9.80
CA LEU A 138 5.25 -12.68 -10.17
C LEU A 138 3.94 -13.38 -9.79
N HIS A 139 3.22 -12.80 -8.83
CA HIS A 139 1.93 -13.31 -8.40
C HIS A 139 0.86 -12.91 -9.42
N LEU A 140 0.86 -13.61 -10.55
CA LEU A 140 -0.01 -13.32 -11.69
C LEU A 140 -1.49 -13.40 -11.31
N GLY A 141 -1.86 -14.26 -10.35
CA GLY A 141 -3.18 -14.30 -9.73
C GLY A 141 -3.58 -13.00 -9.04
N ALA A 142 -2.69 -12.43 -8.21
CA ALA A 142 -2.93 -11.15 -7.55
C ALA A 142 -3.02 -9.99 -8.56
N ILE A 143 -2.18 -10.00 -9.61
CA ILE A 143 -2.23 -9.01 -10.69
C ILE A 143 -3.56 -9.10 -11.42
N ALA A 144 -3.98 -10.29 -11.85
CA ALA A 144 -5.27 -10.47 -12.50
C ALA A 144 -6.44 -10.06 -11.58
N HIS A 145 -6.34 -10.28 -10.27
CA HIS A 145 -7.34 -9.80 -9.32
C HIS A 145 -7.38 -8.27 -9.25
N ALA A 146 -6.23 -7.60 -9.16
CA ALA A 146 -6.13 -6.15 -9.16
C ALA A 146 -6.69 -5.53 -10.45
N LEU A 147 -6.41 -6.13 -11.61
CA LEU A 147 -6.97 -5.70 -12.90
C LEU A 147 -8.50 -5.73 -12.88
N ARG A 148 -9.11 -6.78 -12.31
CA ARG A 148 -10.57 -6.90 -12.19
C ARG A 148 -11.18 -5.83 -11.30
N LEU A 149 -10.56 -5.55 -10.15
CA LEU A 149 -11.02 -4.50 -9.23
C LEU A 149 -10.95 -3.11 -9.88
N ASN A 150 -9.95 -2.90 -10.74
CA ASN A 150 -9.71 -1.62 -11.41
C ASN A 150 -10.40 -1.50 -12.77
N ARG A 151 -11.34 -2.39 -13.14
CA ARG A 151 -12.01 -2.35 -14.45
C ARG A 151 -12.65 -1.00 -14.77
N SER A 152 -13.25 -0.34 -13.78
CA SER A 152 -13.93 0.95 -13.94
C SER A 152 -12.97 2.13 -14.07
N THR A 153 -11.77 2.01 -13.48
CA THR A 153 -10.75 3.07 -13.42
C THR A 153 -9.62 2.87 -14.45
N MET A 154 -9.60 1.74 -15.15
CA MET A 154 -8.58 1.39 -16.14
C MET A 154 -8.79 2.13 -17.48
N PRO A 155 -7.69 2.58 -18.12
CA PRO A 155 -7.68 3.09 -19.48
C PRO A 155 -8.41 2.23 -20.52
N GLU A 156 -9.12 2.85 -21.47
CA GLU A 156 -9.82 2.15 -22.55
C GLU A 156 -8.90 1.21 -23.35
N LEU A 157 -7.74 1.71 -23.78
CA LEU A 157 -6.77 0.90 -24.53
C LEU A 157 -6.32 -0.36 -23.77
N GLN A 158 -6.13 -0.26 -22.46
CA GLN A 158 -5.72 -1.39 -21.62
C GLN A 158 -6.85 -2.39 -21.45
N ARG A 159 -8.09 -1.91 -21.30
CA ARG A 159 -9.28 -2.77 -21.27
C ARG A 159 -9.47 -3.50 -22.60
N ASP A 160 -9.31 -2.81 -23.72
CA ASP A 160 -9.42 -3.41 -25.05
C ASP A 160 -8.35 -4.49 -25.27
N GLN A 161 -7.11 -4.26 -24.81
CA GLN A 161 -6.05 -5.26 -24.85
C GLN A 161 -6.38 -6.50 -24.01
N LEU A 162 -6.97 -6.32 -22.83
CA LEU A 162 -7.44 -7.42 -21.98
C LEU A 162 -8.63 -8.16 -22.60
N ASP A 163 -9.59 -7.43 -23.16
CA ASP A 163 -10.75 -8.00 -23.85
C ASP A 163 -10.31 -8.80 -25.09
N HIS A 164 -9.34 -8.29 -25.86
CA HIS A 164 -8.77 -8.97 -27.02
C HIS A 164 -8.10 -10.31 -26.65
N ILE A 165 -7.41 -10.38 -25.51
CA ILE A 165 -6.86 -11.66 -25.03
C ILE A 165 -7.92 -12.55 -24.38
N GLY A 166 -9.18 -12.10 -24.22
CA GLY A 166 -10.25 -12.87 -23.61
C GLY A 166 -10.17 -12.90 -22.08
N PHE A 167 -9.73 -11.80 -21.47
CA PHE A 167 -9.61 -11.67 -20.02
C PHE A 167 -10.96 -11.81 -19.33
N VAL A 168 -11.04 -12.69 -18.33
CA VAL A 168 -12.29 -12.96 -17.62
C VAL A 168 -12.46 -11.95 -16.48
N TRP A 169 -13.36 -10.98 -16.67
CA TRP A 169 -13.64 -9.92 -15.68
C TRP A 169 -14.45 -10.40 -14.48
N ASP A 170 -15.41 -11.30 -14.70
CA ASP A 170 -16.22 -11.89 -13.63
C ASP A 170 -15.77 -13.33 -13.37
N LEU A 171 -15.03 -13.50 -12.28
CA LEU A 171 -14.53 -14.79 -11.82
C LEU A 171 -15.55 -15.58 -11.01
N ALA A 172 -16.68 -14.99 -10.60
CA ALA A 172 -17.55 -15.62 -9.61
C ALA A 172 -18.12 -16.96 -10.08
N ASP A 173 -18.38 -17.10 -11.39
CA ASP A 173 -18.84 -18.34 -11.99
C ASP A 173 -17.71 -19.31 -12.30
N VAL A 174 -16.52 -18.82 -12.66
CA VAL A 174 -15.35 -19.67 -12.93
C VAL A 174 -14.76 -20.24 -11.63
N GLU A 175 -14.61 -19.43 -10.60
CA GLU A 175 -14.22 -19.89 -9.26
C GLU A 175 -15.22 -20.90 -8.71
N TRP A 176 -16.51 -20.68 -8.96
CA TRP A 176 -17.54 -21.64 -8.58
C TRP A 176 -17.35 -22.97 -9.29
N ALA A 177 -17.12 -22.96 -10.60
CA ALA A 177 -16.84 -24.16 -11.38
C ALA A 177 -15.59 -24.91 -10.88
N ILE A 178 -14.50 -24.19 -10.58
CA ILE A 178 -13.26 -24.76 -10.03
C ILE A 178 -13.51 -25.39 -8.66
N ARG A 179 -14.22 -24.70 -7.75
CA ARG A 179 -14.56 -25.23 -6.41
C ARG A 179 -15.43 -26.48 -6.51
N LEU A 180 -16.40 -26.47 -7.43
CA LEU A 180 -17.28 -27.62 -7.65
C LEU A 180 -16.51 -28.82 -8.24
N ALA A 181 -15.60 -28.56 -9.19
CA ALA A 181 -14.72 -29.59 -9.75
C ALA A 181 -13.80 -30.20 -8.68
N ALA A 182 -13.20 -29.37 -7.83
CA ALA A 182 -12.36 -29.82 -6.72
C ALA A 182 -13.16 -30.65 -5.69
N LEU A 183 -14.36 -30.23 -5.31
CA LEU A 183 -15.23 -31.02 -4.41
C LEU A 183 -15.65 -32.35 -5.05
N THR A 184 -15.92 -32.36 -6.35
CA THR A 184 -16.30 -33.56 -7.08
C THR A 184 -15.13 -34.55 -7.15
N ALA A 185 -13.92 -34.07 -7.46
CA ALA A 185 -12.69 -34.86 -7.44
C ALA A 185 -12.41 -35.40 -6.04
N PHE A 186 -12.48 -34.56 -5.00
CA PHE A 186 -12.30 -34.99 -3.61
C PHE A 186 -13.28 -36.10 -3.23
N LYS A 187 -14.56 -35.97 -3.58
CA LYS A 187 -15.58 -36.99 -3.33
C LYS A 187 -15.27 -38.29 -4.08
N HIS A 188 -14.82 -38.19 -5.33
CA HIS A 188 -14.47 -39.35 -6.14
C HIS A 188 -13.28 -40.12 -5.54
N ILE A 189 -12.24 -39.39 -5.10
CA ILE A 189 -11.00 -39.95 -4.55
C ILE A 189 -11.22 -40.53 -3.14
N HIS A 190 -11.92 -39.80 -2.26
CA HIS A 190 -12.05 -40.16 -0.84
C HIS A 190 -13.42 -40.76 -0.47
N GLY A 191 -14.37 -40.84 -1.40
CA GLY A 191 -15.72 -41.35 -1.16
C GLY A 191 -16.64 -40.44 -0.34
N HIS A 192 -16.12 -39.36 0.24
CA HIS A 192 -16.86 -38.44 1.11
C HIS A 192 -16.43 -36.97 0.91
N LEU A 193 -17.21 -36.01 1.43
CA LEU A 193 -16.89 -34.58 1.39
C LEU A 193 -16.38 -34.02 2.74
N HIS A 194 -15.85 -34.88 3.60
CA HIS A 194 -15.19 -34.48 4.85
C HIS A 194 -13.77 -34.00 4.59
N VAL A 195 -13.67 -32.80 4.01
CA VAL A 195 -12.37 -32.17 3.72
C VAL A 195 -11.78 -31.61 5.03
N PRO A 196 -10.57 -32.04 5.45
CA PRO A 196 -9.85 -31.42 6.56
C PRO A 196 -9.62 -29.93 6.30
N THR A 197 -9.67 -29.08 7.32
CA THR A 197 -9.51 -27.63 7.16
C THR A 197 -8.14 -27.24 6.59
N THR A 198 -7.11 -28.05 6.86
CA THR A 198 -5.73 -27.88 6.37
C THR A 198 -5.50 -28.46 4.97
N PHE A 199 -6.49 -29.11 4.36
CA PHE A 199 -6.30 -29.79 3.08
C PHE A 199 -6.19 -28.79 1.92
N VAL A 200 -5.12 -28.97 1.14
CA VAL A 200 -4.82 -28.24 -0.10
C VAL A 200 -4.73 -29.27 -1.23
N VAL A 201 -5.31 -28.96 -2.39
CA VAL A 201 -5.24 -29.85 -3.56
C VAL A 201 -3.78 -30.00 -4.01
N PRO A 202 -3.26 -31.24 -4.13
CA PRO A 202 -1.89 -31.48 -4.59
C PRO A 202 -1.63 -30.91 -5.98
N ASP A 203 -0.43 -30.36 -6.18
CA ASP A 203 0.02 -29.89 -7.48
C ASP A 203 0.56 -31.05 -8.33
N GLY A 204 0.22 -31.08 -9.62
CA GLY A 204 0.73 -32.06 -10.58
C GLY A 204 0.16 -33.48 -10.46
N ASP A 205 -0.81 -33.74 -9.58
CA ASP A 205 -1.45 -35.05 -9.46
C ASP A 205 -2.55 -35.22 -10.54
N PRO A 206 -2.45 -36.22 -11.45
CA PRO A 206 -3.42 -36.42 -12.53
C PRO A 206 -4.82 -36.82 -12.04
N ALA A 207 -4.97 -37.23 -10.77
CA ALA A 207 -6.29 -37.48 -10.17
C ALA A 207 -7.12 -36.20 -9.98
N TRP A 208 -6.48 -35.03 -10.03
CA TRP A 208 -7.11 -33.73 -9.84
C TRP A 208 -7.15 -32.93 -11.15
N PRO A 209 -8.24 -32.21 -11.45
CA PRO A 209 -8.25 -31.30 -12.60
C PRO A 209 -7.20 -30.20 -12.43
N ALA A 210 -6.40 -29.94 -13.45
CA ALA A 210 -5.32 -28.94 -13.41
C ALA A 210 -5.73 -27.56 -12.86
N PRO A 211 -6.92 -27.00 -13.14
CA PRO A 211 -7.35 -25.72 -12.57
C PRO A 211 -7.58 -25.73 -11.05
N THR A 212 -7.58 -26.90 -10.41
CA THR A 212 -7.85 -27.07 -8.98
C THR A 212 -6.58 -27.19 -8.13
N PHE A 213 -5.41 -27.34 -8.74
CA PHE A 213 -4.13 -27.49 -8.04
C PHE A 213 -3.86 -26.32 -7.09
N ASN A 214 -3.26 -26.62 -5.94
CA ASN A 214 -2.96 -25.68 -4.86
C ASN A 214 -4.17 -24.97 -4.24
N LEU A 215 -5.41 -25.36 -4.57
CA LEU A 215 -6.62 -24.79 -3.97
C LEU A 215 -6.73 -25.23 -2.50
N PRO A 216 -6.84 -24.32 -1.52
CA PRO A 216 -7.05 -24.67 -0.11
C PRO A 216 -8.51 -25.11 0.12
N LEU A 217 -8.84 -26.30 -0.39
CA LEU A 217 -10.19 -26.84 -0.44
C LEU A 217 -10.81 -26.98 0.96
N GLY A 218 -10.00 -27.23 2.00
CA GLY A 218 -10.45 -27.24 3.40
C GLY A 218 -11.11 -25.93 3.83
N TRP A 219 -10.46 -24.80 3.52
CA TRP A 219 -11.00 -23.46 3.78
C TRP A 219 -12.20 -23.13 2.90
N VAL A 220 -12.20 -23.58 1.65
CA VAL A 220 -13.36 -23.45 0.74
C VAL A 220 -14.60 -24.09 1.36
N VAL A 221 -14.48 -25.30 1.89
CA VAL A 221 -15.59 -26.00 2.57
C VAL A 221 -16.08 -25.22 3.78
N VAL A 222 -15.18 -24.67 4.61
CA VAL A 222 -15.57 -23.84 5.76
C VAL A 222 -16.33 -22.59 5.31
N SER A 223 -15.82 -21.89 4.30
CA SER A 223 -16.46 -20.70 3.73
C SER A 223 -17.86 -21.01 3.18
N LEU A 224 -18.02 -22.13 2.44
CA LEU A 224 -19.33 -22.54 1.91
C LEU A 224 -20.35 -22.84 3.01
N ARG A 225 -19.91 -23.39 4.15
CA ARG A 225 -20.78 -23.61 5.31
C ARG A 225 -21.23 -22.30 5.94
N LEU A 226 -20.31 -21.35 6.15
CA LEU A 226 -20.61 -20.05 6.73
C LEU A 226 -21.50 -19.18 5.82
N LYS A 227 -21.31 -19.27 4.51
CA LYS A 227 -21.99 -18.46 3.49
C LYS A 227 -23.25 -19.10 2.92
N LYS A 228 -23.80 -20.16 3.53
CA LYS A 228 -24.98 -20.86 2.99
C LYS A 228 -26.12 -19.92 2.61
N ASN A 229 -26.42 -18.94 3.48
CA ASN A 229 -27.55 -18.02 3.30
C ASN A 229 -27.31 -16.95 2.23
N SER A 230 -26.06 -16.77 1.77
CA SER A 230 -25.69 -15.82 0.72
C SER A 230 -25.38 -16.50 -0.61
N LEU A 231 -25.50 -17.83 -0.71
CA LEU A 231 -25.30 -18.56 -1.96
C LEU A 231 -26.58 -18.55 -2.80
N ALA A 232 -26.41 -18.45 -4.12
CA ALA A 232 -27.51 -18.61 -5.06
C ALA A 232 -28.16 -20.01 -4.94
N SER A 233 -29.47 -20.08 -5.20
CA SER A 233 -30.29 -21.26 -4.90
C SER A 233 -29.89 -22.49 -5.70
N ASP A 234 -29.49 -22.30 -6.96
CA ASP A 234 -28.91 -23.30 -7.87
C ASP A 234 -27.60 -23.90 -7.31
N ARG A 235 -26.71 -23.06 -6.77
CA ARG A 235 -25.44 -23.47 -6.18
C ARG A 235 -25.64 -24.34 -4.94
N VAL A 236 -26.63 -23.99 -4.12
CA VAL A 236 -27.03 -24.79 -2.94
C VAL A 236 -27.60 -26.14 -3.37
N GLN A 237 -28.40 -26.19 -4.43
CA GLN A 237 -28.94 -27.45 -4.97
C GLN A 237 -27.83 -28.36 -5.52
N LEU A 238 -26.88 -27.81 -6.26
CA LEU A 238 -25.73 -28.56 -6.78
C LEU A 238 -24.89 -29.17 -5.66
N LEU A 239 -24.56 -28.40 -4.62
CA LEU A 239 -23.83 -28.90 -3.45
C LEU A 239 -24.62 -29.99 -2.70
N THR A 240 -25.92 -29.80 -2.55
CA THR A 240 -26.80 -30.79 -1.90
C THR A 240 -26.83 -32.09 -2.70
N LYS A 241 -26.93 -32.01 -4.03
CA LYS A 241 -26.86 -33.17 -4.94
C LYS A 241 -25.50 -33.88 -4.88
N LEU A 242 -24.42 -33.13 -4.69
CA LEU A 242 -23.09 -33.68 -4.47
C LEU A 242 -22.96 -34.35 -3.08
N GLY A 243 -23.92 -34.19 -2.17
CA GLY A 243 -23.88 -34.75 -0.81
C GLY A 243 -23.14 -33.87 0.19
N PHE A 244 -23.00 -32.56 -0.09
CA PHE A 244 -22.34 -31.61 0.79
C PHE A 244 -23.20 -31.27 2.01
N VAL A 245 -22.63 -31.42 3.21
CA VAL A 245 -23.32 -31.11 4.48
C VAL A 245 -22.93 -29.71 4.97
N PHE A 246 -23.93 -28.84 5.06
CA PHE A 246 -23.74 -27.44 5.49
C PHE A 246 -23.63 -27.25 7.01
N LYS A 247 -24.18 -28.17 7.83
CA LYS A 247 -24.06 -28.10 9.29
C LYS A 247 -22.67 -28.56 9.73
N PRO A 248 -21.98 -27.86 10.65
CA PRO A 248 -20.71 -28.33 11.19
C PRO A 248 -20.92 -29.63 11.98
N TRP A 249 -19.99 -30.57 11.83
CA TRP A 249 -19.97 -31.82 12.58
C TRP A 249 -19.71 -31.52 14.05
N ARG A 250 -20.57 -32.01 14.95
CA ARG A 250 -20.22 -32.07 16.37
C ARG A 250 -19.11 -33.11 16.51
N VAL A 251 -17.93 -32.69 16.96
CA VAL A 251 -16.83 -33.58 17.30
C VAL A 251 -17.29 -34.41 18.50
N ALA A 252 -17.57 -35.69 18.30
CA ALA A 252 -17.54 -36.67 19.37
C ALA A 252 -16.10 -37.20 19.45
N THR A 253 -15.38 -36.87 20.53
CA THR A 253 -14.08 -37.45 20.92
C THR A 253 -14.25 -38.85 21.53
N PRO A 254 -13.19 -39.67 21.67
CA PRO A 254 -12.33 -40.22 20.62
C PRO A 254 -12.22 -41.78 20.68
N LEU A 255 -11.81 -42.35 19.53
CA LEU A 255 -11.16 -43.65 19.28
C LEU A 255 -11.48 -44.87 20.17
N THR A 256 -12.16 -45.85 19.57
CA THR A 256 -11.84 -47.27 19.79
C THR A 256 -12.01 -48.06 18.49
N THR A 257 -10.91 -48.68 18.07
CA THR A 257 -10.83 -50.00 17.41
C THR A 257 -11.70 -50.25 16.17
N MET A 258 -11.07 -50.29 14.99
CA MET A 258 -11.08 -51.51 14.17
C MET A 258 -9.90 -51.50 13.19
N GLN A 259 -8.97 -52.43 13.43
CA GLN A 259 -7.98 -52.87 12.47
C GLN A 259 -8.63 -53.76 11.41
N ALA A 260 -8.00 -53.73 10.22
CA ALA A 260 -7.81 -54.83 9.27
C ALA A 260 -9.03 -55.41 8.53
N SER A 261 -9.04 -55.16 7.22
CA SER A 261 -9.56 -55.95 6.07
C SER A 261 -9.97 -54.91 5.03
N THR A 262 -9.41 -54.79 3.83
CA THR A 262 -8.97 -55.83 2.89
C THR A 262 -8.13 -55.14 1.81
N ARG A 263 -6.93 -55.67 1.52
CA ARG A 263 -6.27 -55.47 0.23
C ARG A 263 -6.99 -56.33 -0.81
N ASN A 264 -6.95 -55.86 -2.06
CA ASN A 264 -7.29 -56.53 -3.32
C ASN A 264 -8.77 -56.57 -3.73
N VAL A 265 -9.16 -55.69 -4.65
CA VAL A 265 -9.74 -56.09 -5.95
C VAL A 265 -9.18 -55.17 -7.04
N VAL A 266 -8.80 -55.83 -8.12
CA VAL A 266 -8.13 -55.36 -9.34
C VAL A 266 -9.06 -54.50 -10.21
N ALA A 267 -8.42 -53.67 -11.03
CA ALA A 267 -8.87 -53.02 -12.25
C ALA A 267 -10.18 -53.55 -12.88
N SER A 268 -11.08 -52.62 -13.23
CA SER A 268 -11.64 -52.44 -14.58
C SER A 268 -12.90 -51.59 -14.48
N ASN A 269 -12.85 -50.40 -15.11
CA ASN A 269 -13.90 -49.82 -15.96
C ASN A 269 -13.75 -48.30 -16.00
N MET A 270 -12.95 -47.86 -16.98
CA MET A 270 -13.15 -46.56 -17.59
C MET A 270 -14.50 -46.55 -18.30
N LEU A 271 -15.47 -45.86 -17.72
CA LEU A 271 -16.66 -45.38 -18.41
C LEU A 271 -16.87 -43.92 -17.97
N ALA A 272 -16.46 -42.98 -18.82
CA ALA A 272 -17.05 -41.64 -18.83
C ALA A 272 -18.55 -41.78 -19.17
N PRO A 273 -19.46 -40.94 -18.64
CA PRO A 273 -19.87 -39.73 -19.38
C PRO A 273 -20.46 -38.62 -18.45
N PRO A 274 -21.24 -37.63 -18.96
CA PRO A 274 -20.75 -36.41 -19.62
C PRO A 274 -21.31 -35.13 -18.95
N PHE A 275 -20.58 -34.02 -18.92
CA PHE A 275 -21.23 -32.71 -18.78
C PHE A 275 -20.54 -31.66 -19.66
N ASN A 276 -21.12 -31.48 -20.85
CA ASN A 276 -20.95 -30.30 -21.69
C ASN A 276 -21.66 -29.12 -21.01
N TYR A 277 -20.93 -28.04 -20.78
CA TYR A 277 -21.52 -26.71 -20.62
C TYR A 277 -20.75 -25.76 -21.56
N ALA A 278 -21.31 -25.54 -22.74
CA ALA A 278 -20.84 -24.53 -23.68
C ALA A 278 -21.81 -23.33 -23.59
N PRO A 279 -21.37 -22.13 -23.20
CA PRO A 279 -22.11 -20.91 -23.50
C PRO A 279 -21.92 -20.60 -24.98
N SER A 280 -23.03 -20.43 -25.68
CA SER A 280 -23.10 -20.07 -27.09
C SER A 280 -22.45 -18.70 -27.33
N TYR A 281 -21.41 -18.65 -28.17
CA TYR A 281 -21.03 -17.43 -28.87
C TYR A 281 -21.18 -17.65 -30.37
N LYS A 282 -21.90 -16.74 -31.02
CA LYS A 282 -22.16 -16.78 -32.46
C LYS A 282 -20.84 -16.79 -33.23
N SER A 283 -20.73 -17.75 -34.15
CA SER A 283 -19.65 -17.89 -35.10
C SER A 283 -19.50 -16.64 -35.97
N MET A 284 -18.29 -16.11 -36.07
CA MET A 284 -17.80 -15.53 -37.32
C MET A 284 -16.61 -16.36 -37.78
N VAL A 285 -16.78 -16.95 -38.95
CA VAL A 285 -15.84 -17.78 -39.68
C VAL A 285 -14.66 -16.93 -40.15
N ALA A 286 -13.44 -17.38 -39.89
CA ALA A 286 -12.25 -17.00 -40.64
C ALA A 286 -11.69 -18.25 -41.34
N PRO A 287 -11.24 -18.15 -42.60
CA PRO A 287 -10.89 -19.31 -43.41
C PRO A 287 -9.48 -19.85 -43.11
N THR A 288 -9.32 -21.11 -43.47
CA THR A 288 -8.24 -22.06 -43.22
C THR A 288 -7.03 -21.97 -44.15
N CYS A 289 -5.92 -22.57 -43.66
CA CYS A 289 -4.85 -23.33 -44.34
C CYS A 289 -3.73 -22.59 -45.09
N LYS A 290 -2.47 -22.88 -44.70
CA LYS A 290 -1.50 -23.81 -45.34
C LYS A 290 -0.10 -23.56 -44.73
N ASP A 291 0.49 -24.54 -44.06
CA ASP A 291 1.40 -25.60 -44.56
C ASP A 291 2.86 -25.11 -44.77
N ASP A 292 3.76 -25.95 -44.25
CA ASP A 292 5.10 -26.30 -44.74
C ASP A 292 6.40 -25.85 -43.99
N ASP A 293 7.21 -26.89 -43.79
CA ASP A 293 8.67 -27.03 -43.56
C ASP A 293 9.25 -26.61 -42.19
N GLY A 294 9.86 -27.47 -41.37
CA GLY A 294 10.55 -28.73 -41.60
C GLY A 294 12.05 -28.51 -41.76
N LEU A 295 12.84 -28.68 -40.69
CA LEU A 295 14.23 -29.21 -40.71
C LEU A 295 14.84 -29.27 -39.31
N ALA A 296 15.19 -30.49 -38.90
CA ALA A 296 16.03 -30.80 -37.76
C ALA A 296 17.51 -30.73 -38.16
N MET A 297 18.40 -30.36 -37.22
CA MET A 297 19.78 -30.86 -37.24
C MET A 297 20.44 -30.81 -35.84
N GLU A 298 21.36 -31.74 -35.67
CA GLU A 298 21.89 -32.33 -34.43
C GLU A 298 23.03 -31.58 -33.73
N THR A 299 23.05 -31.80 -32.40
CA THR A 299 24.15 -31.91 -31.40
C THR A 299 25.64 -31.71 -31.75
N ARG A 300 26.35 -31.01 -30.84
CA ARG A 300 27.63 -31.35 -30.12
C ARG A 300 28.05 -30.13 -29.27
N ALA A 301 28.11 -30.16 -27.93
CA ALA A 301 29.05 -30.81 -26.99
C ALA A 301 30.41 -30.09 -26.83
N ASP A 302 30.84 -30.01 -25.56
CA ASP A 302 32.15 -29.63 -24.97
C ASP A 302 32.44 -28.12 -24.79
N ALA A 303 33.06 -27.62 -23.71
CA ALA A 303 33.49 -28.13 -22.41
C ALA A 303 34.01 -26.94 -21.54
N ALA A 304 34.26 -27.23 -20.26
CA ALA A 304 35.27 -26.65 -19.36
C ALA A 304 34.91 -25.47 -18.42
N GLN A 305 34.93 -25.84 -17.13
CA GLN A 305 34.99 -25.05 -15.90
C GLN A 305 36.36 -24.36 -15.73
N THR A 306 36.43 -23.24 -15.01
CA THR A 306 37.49 -23.05 -13.99
C THR A 306 37.08 -22.02 -12.92
N GLU A 307 37.47 -22.32 -11.68
CA GLU A 307 37.11 -21.70 -10.41
C GLU A 307 37.97 -20.47 -10.01
N ALA A 308 37.36 -19.67 -9.13
CA ALA A 308 37.87 -19.07 -7.89
C ALA A 308 39.15 -18.18 -7.87
N ARG A 309 39.00 -16.97 -7.29
CA ARG A 309 39.74 -16.56 -6.08
C ARG A 309 39.29 -15.22 -5.50
N VAL A 310 39.11 -15.21 -4.18
CA VAL A 310 39.03 -14.05 -3.28
C VAL A 310 40.45 -13.64 -2.85
N PRO A 311 40.73 -12.36 -2.57
CA PRO A 311 41.04 -11.98 -1.18
C PRO A 311 40.50 -10.59 -0.74
N ALA A 312 40.22 -10.47 0.57
CA ALA A 312 40.12 -9.23 1.37
C ALA A 312 41.49 -8.47 1.40
N PRO A 313 41.76 -7.34 2.14
CA PRO A 313 41.06 -6.77 3.32
C PRO A 313 41.16 -5.21 3.51
N PHE A 314 40.75 -4.75 4.70
CA PHE A 314 41.15 -3.51 5.44
C PHE A 314 40.41 -2.16 5.26
N THR A 315 39.68 -1.83 6.33
CA THR A 315 39.56 -0.56 7.08
C THR A 315 40.12 0.75 6.50
N SER A 316 39.28 1.80 6.45
CA SER A 316 39.63 3.18 6.85
C SER A 316 38.41 4.12 6.77
N THR A 317 38.04 4.68 7.92
CA THR A 317 37.58 6.06 8.17
C THR A 317 37.27 7.01 7.00
N ALA A 318 36.00 7.44 6.89
CA ALA A 318 35.50 8.78 6.49
C ALA A 318 33.96 8.74 6.63
N ALA A 319 33.31 9.44 7.57
CA ALA A 319 32.80 10.81 7.43
C ALA A 319 31.90 11.01 6.18
N GLU A 320 30.66 11.48 6.43
CA GLU A 320 29.60 11.86 5.44
C GLU A 320 28.78 10.66 4.94
N SER A 321 27.45 10.66 4.85
CA SER A 321 26.42 11.70 4.81
C SER A 321 25.17 11.21 5.58
N MET A 322 24.41 12.12 6.19
CA MET A 322 23.20 11.79 6.97
C MET A 322 21.98 12.33 6.24
N THR A 323 21.14 11.44 5.71
CA THR A 323 19.77 11.75 5.28
C THR A 323 18.80 11.10 6.26
N VAL A 324 17.99 11.93 6.92
CA VAL A 324 17.16 11.56 8.06
C VAL A 324 15.69 11.66 7.63
N ASP A 325 15.06 10.55 7.28
CA ASP A 325 13.64 10.51 6.92
C ASP A 325 12.79 9.88 8.04
N GLY A 326 11.91 10.68 8.66
CA GLY A 326 10.74 10.12 9.36
C GLY A 326 9.86 11.12 10.13
N ALA A 327 8.57 11.05 9.81
CA ALA A 327 7.38 11.28 10.64
C ALA A 327 6.85 12.70 10.94
N HIS A 328 5.54 13.04 10.91
CA HIS A 328 4.31 12.40 10.35
C HIS A 328 3.08 13.36 10.25
N GLY A 329 3.16 14.64 10.64
CA GLY A 329 2.01 15.57 10.53
C GLY A 329 1.70 16.04 9.10
N SER A 330 2.75 16.24 8.29
CA SER A 330 2.67 16.72 6.91
C SER A 330 2.48 15.62 5.87
N GLU A 331 2.76 14.34 6.19
CA GLU A 331 2.54 13.17 5.28
C GLU A 331 1.07 13.06 4.91
N PHE A 332 0.30 13.30 5.93
CA PHE A 332 -1.10 13.03 6.10
C PHE A 332 -2.06 13.74 5.14
N GLN A 333 -1.82 15.03 4.92
CA GLN A 333 -2.71 15.90 4.16
C GLN A 333 -2.33 15.91 2.68
N LEU A 334 -1.04 15.70 2.41
CA LEU A 334 -0.50 15.46 1.10
C LEU A 334 -1.01 14.14 0.53
N ASP A 335 -1.07 13.06 1.31
CA ASP A 335 -1.51 11.75 0.81
C ASP A 335 -3.02 11.68 0.58
N VAL A 336 -3.84 12.34 1.39
CA VAL A 336 -5.28 12.49 1.13
C VAL A 336 -5.52 13.36 -0.12
N ALA A 337 -4.82 14.49 -0.25
CA ALA A 337 -4.91 15.33 -1.45
C ALA A 337 -4.29 14.68 -2.69
N ALA A 338 -3.27 13.83 -2.53
CA ALA A 338 -2.65 13.04 -3.59
C ALA A 338 -3.52 11.86 -3.98
N GLN A 339 -4.20 11.16 -3.05
CA GLN A 339 -5.16 10.09 -3.38
C GLN A 339 -6.45 10.65 -3.98
N LEU A 340 -6.97 11.77 -3.46
CA LEU A 340 -8.04 12.53 -4.11
C LEU A 340 -7.56 13.08 -5.46
N GLY A 341 -6.26 13.35 -5.63
CA GLY A 341 -5.58 13.80 -6.84
C GLY A 341 -5.23 12.70 -7.87
N CYS A 342 -5.01 11.45 -7.44
CA CYS A 342 -4.54 10.30 -8.23
C CYS A 342 -5.68 9.36 -8.65
N SER A 343 -6.83 9.93 -9.00
CA SER A 343 -7.86 9.20 -9.79
C SER A 343 -7.52 9.17 -11.29
N ASP A 344 -6.33 9.64 -11.69
CA ASP A 344 -5.87 9.49 -13.07
C ASP A 344 -4.71 8.50 -13.07
N GLY A 345 -5.02 7.28 -13.51
CA GLY A 345 -4.01 6.37 -14.02
C GLY A 345 -3.17 7.11 -15.05
N HIS A 346 -1.85 6.93 -14.96
CA HIS A 346 -0.89 7.42 -15.96
C HIS A 346 -1.24 6.81 -17.32
N ASN A 347 -2.02 7.55 -18.09
CA ASN A 347 -2.38 7.23 -19.45
C ASN A 347 -2.11 8.47 -20.29
N ARG A 348 -0.86 8.65 -20.71
CA ARG A 348 -0.52 9.62 -21.76
C ARG A 348 -0.69 8.97 -23.13
N ILE A 349 -1.93 8.94 -23.61
CA ILE A 349 -2.24 9.24 -25.00
C ILE A 349 -3.48 10.16 -25.02
N THR A 350 -3.44 11.24 -24.25
CA THR A 350 -4.16 12.48 -24.53
C THR A 350 -3.44 13.60 -23.77
N PRO A 351 -3.23 14.78 -24.36
CA PRO A 351 -2.80 15.93 -23.60
C PRO A 351 -3.93 16.25 -22.60
N GLN A 352 -3.75 15.89 -21.32
CA GLN A 352 -4.64 16.39 -20.27
C GLN A 352 -4.54 17.92 -20.29
N HIS A 353 -5.63 18.59 -20.65
CA HIS A 353 -5.69 20.04 -20.60
C HIS A 353 -5.39 20.49 -19.16
N PRO A 354 -4.47 21.43 -18.91
CA PRO A 354 -4.15 21.95 -17.58
C PRO A 354 -5.38 22.46 -16.81
N MET A 355 -6.45 22.80 -17.55
CA MET A 355 -7.75 23.18 -17.02
C MET A 355 -8.46 22.06 -16.23
N ALA A 356 -8.36 20.79 -16.65
CA ALA A 356 -9.04 19.68 -15.97
C ALA A 356 -8.43 19.36 -14.60
N ALA A 357 -7.11 19.38 -14.50
CA ALA A 357 -6.39 19.22 -13.23
C ALA A 357 -6.70 20.38 -12.27
N ALA A 358 -6.72 21.63 -12.76
CA ALA A 358 -7.10 22.79 -11.96
C ALA A 358 -8.55 22.71 -11.45
N VAL A 359 -9.51 22.30 -12.30
CA VAL A 359 -10.93 22.12 -11.92
C VAL A 359 -11.07 21.14 -10.76
N LYS A 360 -10.31 20.04 -10.78
CA LYS A 360 -10.31 19.05 -9.70
C LYS A 360 -9.82 19.64 -8.37
N GLN A 361 -8.74 20.43 -8.40
CA GLN A 361 -8.19 21.04 -7.18
C GLN A 361 -9.09 22.16 -6.63
N VAL A 362 -9.75 22.91 -7.51
CA VAL A 362 -10.81 23.85 -7.12
C VAL A 362 -11.98 23.10 -6.48
N ALA A 363 -12.39 21.95 -7.02
CA ALA A 363 -13.44 21.13 -6.43
C ALA A 363 -13.05 20.62 -5.02
N VAL A 364 -11.82 20.14 -4.81
CA VAL A 364 -11.34 19.73 -3.47
C VAL A 364 -11.42 20.88 -2.47
N THR A 365 -11.00 22.07 -2.88
CA THR A 365 -11.05 23.28 -2.05
C THR A 365 -12.50 23.63 -1.69
N ALA A 366 -13.39 23.65 -2.68
CA ALA A 366 -14.81 23.97 -2.50
C ALA A 366 -15.53 22.93 -1.63
N ILE A 367 -15.28 21.64 -1.85
CA ILE A 367 -15.85 20.54 -1.06
C ILE A 367 -15.36 20.61 0.38
N SER A 368 -14.08 20.90 0.61
CA SER A 368 -13.52 21.01 1.96
C SER A 368 -14.22 22.12 2.75
N LEU A 369 -14.39 23.30 2.14
CA LEU A 369 -15.09 24.41 2.76
C LEU A 369 -16.58 24.11 2.96
N ALA A 370 -17.25 23.54 1.96
CA ALA A 370 -18.67 23.19 2.03
C ALA A 370 -18.92 22.17 3.14
N LEU A 371 -18.08 21.15 3.28
CA LEU A 371 -18.17 20.17 4.36
C LEU A 371 -17.92 20.81 5.73
N GLY A 372 -16.90 21.67 5.86
CA GLY A 372 -16.66 22.43 7.08
C GLY A 372 -17.86 23.29 7.50
N LEU A 373 -18.50 23.98 6.55
CA LEU A 373 -19.71 24.75 6.79
C LEU A 373 -20.89 23.86 7.15
N ALA A 374 -21.11 22.75 6.43
CA ALA A 374 -22.21 21.81 6.69
C ALA A 374 -22.14 21.21 8.11
N LEU A 375 -20.93 20.95 8.62
CA LEU A 375 -20.72 20.43 9.97
C LEU A 375 -20.97 21.48 11.06
N THR A 376 -20.74 22.76 10.78
CA THR A 376 -20.68 23.82 11.79
C THR A 376 -21.89 24.74 11.82
N VAL A 377 -22.53 25.01 10.68
CA VAL A 377 -23.72 25.86 10.57
C VAL A 377 -24.88 25.37 11.45
N PRO A 378 -25.25 24.07 11.45
CA PRO A 378 -26.39 23.59 12.26
C PRO A 378 -26.19 23.78 13.77
N SER A 379 -24.93 23.87 14.23
CA SER A 379 -24.59 24.05 15.65
C SER A 379 -24.12 25.48 15.99
N GLY A 380 -24.27 26.44 15.07
CA GLY A 380 -23.83 27.83 15.29
C GLY A 380 -22.31 28.02 15.42
N LEU A 381 -21.53 27.07 14.89
CA LEU A 381 -20.07 27.02 15.01
C LEU A 381 -19.33 27.63 13.81
N THR A 382 -20.05 28.30 12.90
CA THR A 382 -19.51 28.82 11.62
C THR A 382 -18.24 29.67 11.78
N ARG A 383 -18.14 30.44 12.89
CA ARG A 383 -16.95 31.25 13.18
C ARG A 383 -15.65 30.44 13.24
N TYR A 384 -15.70 29.19 13.70
CA TYR A 384 -14.53 28.33 13.79
C TYR A 384 -14.10 27.83 12.40
N THR A 385 -15.05 27.59 11.50
CA THR A 385 -14.76 27.28 10.10
C THR A 385 -14.07 28.46 9.42
N LEU A 386 -14.62 29.66 9.55
CA LEU A 386 -14.02 30.86 8.99
C LEU A 386 -12.62 31.13 9.56
N LEU A 387 -12.43 30.92 10.85
CA LEU A 387 -11.13 31.07 11.52
C LEU A 387 -10.13 30.03 11.03
N SER A 388 -10.53 28.76 10.94
CA SER A 388 -9.67 27.66 10.47
C SER A 388 -9.21 27.87 9.03
N PHE A 389 -10.16 28.05 8.11
CA PHE A 389 -9.84 28.29 6.70
C PHE A 389 -9.12 29.61 6.49
N GLY A 390 -9.55 30.68 7.16
CA GLY A 390 -8.94 32.01 7.05
C GLY A 390 -7.47 32.02 7.45
N MET A 391 -7.11 31.38 8.58
CA MET A 391 -5.72 31.30 9.03
C MET A 391 -4.84 30.51 8.05
N ASN A 392 -5.32 29.35 7.59
CA ASN A 392 -4.58 28.51 6.66
C ASN A 392 -4.43 29.16 5.29
N TRP A 393 -5.50 29.72 4.72
CA TRP A 393 -5.46 30.43 3.44
C TRP A 393 -4.63 31.69 3.53
N PHE A 394 -4.66 32.42 4.64
CA PHE A 394 -3.79 33.59 4.84
C PHE A 394 -2.32 33.21 4.72
N VAL A 395 -1.86 32.19 5.46
CA VAL A 395 -0.46 31.75 5.38
C VAL A 395 -0.15 31.15 4.01
N CYS A 396 -1.08 30.41 3.42
CA CYS A 396 -0.94 29.84 2.07
C CYS A 396 -0.71 30.93 1.01
N LEU A 397 -1.58 31.95 0.98
CA LEU A 397 -1.59 33.01 -0.03
C LEU A 397 -0.48 34.04 0.18
N VAL A 398 -0.17 34.39 1.44
CA VAL A 398 0.82 35.43 1.76
C VAL A 398 2.24 34.89 1.77
N HIS A 399 2.44 33.63 2.20
CA HIS A 399 3.77 33.05 2.34
C HIS A 399 3.99 31.81 1.47
N ALA A 400 3.12 30.80 1.54
CA ALA A 400 3.44 29.48 0.97
C ALA A 400 3.52 29.50 -0.56
N ILE A 401 2.53 30.08 -1.25
CA ILE A 401 2.50 30.18 -2.71
C ILE A 401 3.58 31.12 -3.23
N PRO A 402 3.76 32.36 -2.72
CA PRO A 402 4.81 33.26 -3.22
C PRO A 402 6.22 32.72 -3.07
N ASN A 403 6.50 32.00 -1.98
CA ASN A 403 7.83 31.45 -1.69
C ASN A 403 7.99 29.98 -2.07
N GLN A 404 6.96 29.36 -2.67
CA GLN A 404 6.91 27.92 -2.97
C GLN A 404 7.43 27.06 -1.80
N SER A 405 6.96 27.38 -0.59
CA SER A 405 7.53 26.86 0.65
C SER A 405 6.45 26.32 1.59
N GLU A 406 6.65 25.08 2.01
CA GLU A 406 5.87 24.33 2.98
C GLU A 406 6.32 24.55 4.44
N ARG A 407 7.36 25.37 4.66
CA ARG A 407 8.04 25.51 5.95
C ARG A 407 7.11 25.75 7.15
N TYR A 408 6.02 26.48 6.94
CA TYR A 408 5.05 26.81 7.98
C TYR A 408 3.76 26.00 7.92
N PHE A 409 3.69 24.96 7.09
CA PHE A 409 2.49 24.14 6.91
C PHE A 409 2.05 23.50 8.23
N ASP A 410 2.91 22.66 8.83
CA ASP A 410 2.66 21.97 10.10
C ASP A 410 2.46 22.95 11.28
N LEU A 411 3.23 24.05 11.28
CA LEU A 411 3.12 25.11 12.29
C LEU A 411 1.76 25.82 12.21
N THR A 412 1.27 26.09 11.01
CA THR A 412 -0.03 26.74 10.80
C THR A 412 -1.16 25.81 11.22
N GLY A 413 -1.08 24.52 10.91
CA GLY A 413 -2.08 23.54 11.35
C GLY A 413 -2.16 23.50 12.87
N SER A 414 -1.02 23.36 13.54
CA SER A 414 -0.94 23.36 15.01
C SER A 414 -1.40 24.70 15.63
N GLY A 415 -1.01 25.82 15.02
CA GLY A 415 -1.47 27.16 15.41
C GLY A 415 -2.98 27.32 15.24
N THR A 416 -3.57 26.67 14.25
CA THR A 416 -5.02 26.70 14.01
C THR A 416 -5.76 25.92 15.10
N PHE A 417 -5.28 24.73 15.49
CA PHE A 417 -5.81 23.98 16.65
C PHE A 417 -5.82 24.84 17.92
N LEU A 418 -4.69 25.50 18.22
CA LEU A 418 -4.57 26.37 19.38
C LEU A 418 -5.52 27.56 19.32
N THR A 419 -5.64 28.16 18.14
CA THR A 419 -6.47 29.34 17.93
C THR A 419 -7.96 29.03 18.08
N VAL A 420 -8.46 27.94 17.47
CA VAL A 420 -9.88 27.56 17.62
C VAL A 420 -10.22 27.15 19.06
N ALA A 421 -9.33 26.40 19.73
CA ALA A 421 -9.50 26.03 21.13
C ALA A 421 -9.48 27.25 22.06
N PHE A 422 -8.53 28.18 21.84
CA PHE A 422 -8.42 29.42 22.61
C PHE A 422 -9.66 30.30 22.44
N VAL A 423 -10.12 30.53 21.22
CA VAL A 423 -11.32 31.36 20.97
C VAL A 423 -12.57 30.74 21.58
N ALA A 424 -12.70 29.41 21.57
CA ALA A 424 -13.79 28.71 22.24
C ALA A 424 -13.69 28.83 23.77
N ALA A 425 -12.51 28.62 24.34
CA ALA A 425 -12.25 28.76 25.77
C ALA A 425 -12.47 30.18 26.27
N ALA A 426 -12.01 31.20 25.54
CA ALA A 426 -12.19 32.60 25.88
C ALA A 426 -13.68 32.98 25.93
N ALA A 427 -14.49 32.52 24.97
CA ALA A 427 -15.94 32.74 24.99
C ALA A 427 -16.63 32.07 26.19
N THR A 428 -16.16 30.89 26.62
CA THR A 428 -16.68 30.23 27.82
C THR A 428 -16.26 30.94 29.12
N LEU A 429 -15.01 31.42 29.20
CA LEU A 429 -14.52 32.21 30.33
C LEU A 429 -15.25 33.55 30.44
N SER A 430 -15.53 34.23 29.32
CA SER A 430 -16.29 35.49 29.33
C SER A 430 -17.72 35.34 29.85
N ASN A 431 -18.27 34.11 29.80
CA ASN A 431 -19.57 33.79 30.37
C ASN A 431 -19.51 33.47 31.88
N GLY A 432 -18.36 33.70 32.54
CA GLY A 432 -18.18 33.52 33.99
C GLY A 432 -17.86 32.08 34.42
N ALA A 433 -17.51 31.19 33.50
CA ALA A 433 -17.14 29.82 33.85
C ALA A 433 -15.78 29.78 34.59
N GLY A 434 -15.67 28.94 35.63
CA GLY A 434 -14.39 28.71 36.32
C GLY A 434 -13.43 27.86 35.48
N PHE A 435 -12.12 27.91 35.77
CA PHE A 435 -11.08 27.22 34.99
C PHE A 435 -11.24 25.69 34.91
N LEU A 436 -11.86 25.06 35.90
CA LEU A 436 -12.15 23.62 35.92
C LEU A 436 -13.47 23.26 35.23
N HIS A 437 -14.05 24.19 34.47
CA HIS A 437 -15.22 23.89 33.65
C HIS A 437 -14.81 22.91 32.54
N ARG A 438 -15.55 21.81 32.40
CA ARG A 438 -15.26 20.69 31.48
C ARG A 438 -14.76 21.11 30.09
N PRO A 439 -15.42 22.02 29.35
CA PRO A 439 -14.94 22.44 28.03
C PRO A 439 -13.57 23.14 28.06
N LEU A 440 -13.21 23.83 29.15
CA LEU A 440 -11.87 24.42 29.30
C LEU A 440 -10.80 23.35 29.51
N VAL A 441 -11.10 22.30 30.27
CA VAL A 441 -10.21 21.14 30.43
C VAL A 441 -10.00 20.42 29.10
N ALA A 442 -11.08 20.19 28.34
CA ALA A 442 -11.00 19.59 27.01
C ALA A 442 -10.17 20.45 26.03
N SER A 443 -10.33 21.78 26.06
CA SER A 443 -9.51 22.71 25.30
C SER A 443 -8.04 22.68 25.73
N ALA A 444 -7.75 22.58 27.03
CA ALA A 444 -6.39 22.46 27.55
C ALA A 444 -5.72 21.15 27.09
N MET A 445 -6.44 20.03 27.08
CA MET A 445 -5.95 18.74 26.55
C MET A 445 -5.50 18.88 25.09
N VAL A 446 -6.32 19.50 24.23
CA VAL A 446 -5.92 19.74 22.83
C VAL A 446 -4.82 20.77 22.70
N ALA A 447 -4.79 21.81 23.53
CA ALA A 447 -3.71 22.79 23.50
C ALA A 447 -2.36 22.17 23.85
N VAL A 448 -2.30 21.32 24.89
CA VAL A 448 -1.09 20.59 25.26
C VAL A 448 -0.62 19.67 24.14
N TRP A 449 -1.54 18.91 23.54
CA TRP A 449 -1.23 18.06 22.40
C TRP A 449 -0.72 18.87 21.20
N ALA A 450 -1.43 19.93 20.79
CA ALA A 450 -1.08 20.75 19.63
C ALA A 450 0.25 21.49 19.81
N LEU A 451 0.54 22.01 21.02
CA LEU A 451 1.83 22.63 21.33
C LEU A 451 2.97 21.64 21.21
N ARG A 452 2.82 20.43 21.77
CA ARG A 452 3.83 19.37 21.72
C ARG A 452 4.07 18.93 20.28
N LEU A 453 3.02 18.54 19.57
CA LEU A 453 3.12 18.01 18.22
C LEU A 453 3.63 19.08 17.24
N GLY A 454 3.10 20.31 17.33
CA GLY A 454 3.53 21.43 16.50
C GLY A 454 4.98 21.82 16.71
N THR A 455 5.44 21.89 17.96
CA THR A 455 6.85 22.19 18.27
C THR A 455 7.77 21.09 17.76
N PHE A 456 7.38 19.82 17.93
CA PHE A 456 8.14 18.68 17.43
C PHE A 456 8.28 18.70 15.89
N LEU A 457 7.17 18.89 15.17
CA LEU A 457 7.17 18.93 13.70
C LEU A 457 7.94 20.13 13.15
N PHE A 458 7.79 21.32 13.77
CA PHE A 458 8.50 22.52 13.35
C PHE A 458 10.00 22.46 13.65
N SER A 459 10.40 21.93 14.82
CA SER A 459 11.81 21.72 15.16
C SER A 459 12.48 20.77 14.16
N ARG A 460 11.76 19.77 13.65
CA ARG A 460 12.25 18.84 12.63
C ARG A 460 12.48 19.55 11.30
N ILE A 461 11.48 20.25 10.77
CA ILE A 461 11.61 20.91 9.46
C ILE A 461 12.75 21.93 9.45
N THR A 462 13.00 22.59 10.58
CA THR A 462 14.12 23.53 10.73
C THR A 462 15.48 22.85 10.89
N SER A 463 15.52 21.60 11.33
CA SER A 463 16.77 20.81 11.47
C SER A 463 17.19 20.12 10.16
N ASP A 464 16.24 19.67 9.33
CA ASP A 464 16.48 18.82 8.14
C ASP A 464 16.68 19.62 6.83
N ARG A 465 17.42 20.73 6.84
CA ARG A 465 17.60 21.65 5.68
C ARG A 465 16.31 22.25 5.09
N GLY A 466 15.15 22.05 5.72
CA GLY A 466 13.92 22.80 5.43
C GLY A 466 13.13 22.37 4.20
N ILE A 467 13.41 21.20 3.62
CA ILE A 467 12.69 20.70 2.44
C ILE A 467 12.10 19.34 2.74
N ASP A 468 10.77 19.28 2.65
CA ASP A 468 10.02 18.04 2.69
C ASP A 468 9.81 17.55 1.25
N SER A 469 10.44 16.43 0.91
CA SER A 469 10.41 15.83 -0.43
C SER A 469 9.00 15.58 -0.95
N ARG A 470 7.99 15.48 -0.07
CA ARG A 470 6.58 15.29 -0.44
C ARG A 470 5.96 16.53 -1.10
N PHE A 471 6.35 17.73 -0.68
CA PHE A 471 5.84 18.98 -1.25
C PHE A 471 6.53 19.37 -2.55
N ALA A 472 7.62 18.69 -2.92
CA ALA A 472 8.48 19.07 -4.05
C ALA A 472 7.71 19.31 -5.35
N HIS A 473 6.72 18.46 -5.65
CA HIS A 473 5.90 18.50 -6.87
C HIS A 473 4.54 19.20 -6.68
N ILE A 474 4.22 19.67 -5.47
CA ILE A 474 2.93 20.28 -5.12
C ILE A 474 3.06 21.78 -4.94
N ARG A 475 4.16 22.25 -4.34
CA ARG A 475 4.43 23.66 -4.06
C ARG A 475 4.57 24.54 -5.32
N SER A 476 4.81 23.92 -6.48
CA SER A 476 4.93 24.60 -7.77
C SER A 476 3.59 24.91 -8.45
N ASP A 477 2.51 24.23 -8.07
CA ASP A 477 1.15 24.47 -8.58
C ASP A 477 0.31 25.19 -7.50
N PRO A 478 0.01 26.50 -7.68
CA PRO A 478 -0.71 27.28 -6.67
C PRO A 478 -2.10 26.73 -6.33
N VAL A 479 -2.82 26.15 -7.29
CA VAL A 479 -4.19 25.65 -7.10
C VAL A 479 -4.15 24.33 -6.35
N ARG A 480 -3.24 23.44 -6.73
CA ARG A 480 -2.99 22.19 -6.01
C ARG A 480 -2.44 22.44 -4.62
N PHE A 481 -1.60 23.45 -4.44
CA PHE A 481 -1.07 23.78 -3.12
C PHE A 481 -2.20 24.28 -2.22
N LEU A 482 -3.04 25.21 -2.67
CA LEU A 482 -4.18 25.71 -1.91
C LEU A 482 -5.18 24.60 -1.50
N SER A 483 -5.37 23.57 -2.33
CA SER A 483 -6.25 22.47 -1.99
C SER A 483 -5.75 21.66 -0.80
N VAL A 484 -4.42 21.45 -0.68
CA VAL A 484 -3.79 20.78 0.47
C VAL A 484 -4.00 21.59 1.76
N TRP A 485 -3.84 22.92 1.71
CA TRP A 485 -4.11 23.81 2.85
C TRP A 485 -5.61 23.86 3.23
N SER A 486 -6.50 23.61 2.27
CA SER A 486 -7.94 23.52 2.52
C SER A 486 -8.32 22.21 3.20
N VAL A 487 -7.68 21.10 2.81
CA VAL A 487 -7.77 19.82 3.52
C VAL A 487 -7.21 19.95 4.94
N GLN A 488 -6.11 20.68 5.15
CA GLN A 488 -5.59 21.03 6.48
C GLN A 488 -6.65 21.72 7.35
N SER A 489 -7.37 22.68 6.78
CA SER A 489 -8.37 23.46 7.50
C SER A 489 -9.55 22.60 7.93
N LEU A 490 -10.03 21.75 7.01
CA LEU A 490 -11.09 20.77 7.30
C LEU A 490 -10.65 19.74 8.35
N TRP A 491 -9.39 19.31 8.28
CA TRP A 491 -8.78 18.40 9.25
C TRP A 491 -8.93 18.92 10.68
N VAL A 492 -8.48 20.17 10.90
CA VAL A 492 -8.51 20.80 12.22
C VAL A 492 -9.94 20.85 12.75
N LEU A 493 -10.91 21.18 11.88
CA LEU A 493 -12.32 21.25 12.26
C LEU A 493 -12.89 19.89 12.66
N LEU A 494 -12.68 18.86 11.83
CA LEU A 494 -13.17 17.50 12.11
C LEU A 494 -12.62 16.96 13.43
N THR A 495 -11.34 17.23 13.68
CA THR A 495 -10.65 16.72 14.87
C THR A 495 -11.08 17.48 16.13
N THR A 496 -11.28 18.80 16.06
CA THR A 496 -11.70 19.62 17.21
C THR A 496 -13.21 19.66 17.46
N LEU A 497 -14.01 19.11 16.55
CA LEU A 497 -15.47 19.15 16.58
C LEU A 497 -16.12 18.82 17.94
N PRO A 498 -15.75 17.73 18.65
CA PRO A 498 -16.34 17.43 19.96
C PRO A 498 -16.15 18.54 20.99
N ILE A 499 -15.01 19.24 20.94
CA ILE A 499 -14.68 20.32 21.88
C ILE A 499 -15.47 21.57 21.52
N LEU A 500 -15.53 21.92 20.24
CA LEU A 500 -16.29 23.08 19.75
C LEU A 500 -17.78 22.93 20.06
N LEU A 501 -18.34 21.73 19.89
CA LEU A 501 -19.72 21.42 20.26
C LEU A 501 -19.94 21.55 21.77
N LEU A 502 -18.99 21.07 22.59
CA LEU A 502 -19.10 21.16 24.05
C LEU A 502 -19.05 22.61 24.55
N HIS A 503 -18.24 23.48 23.94
CA HIS A 503 -18.24 24.92 24.25
C HIS A 503 -19.58 25.61 23.90
N GLY A 504 -20.32 25.07 22.92
CA GLY A 504 -21.66 25.52 22.55
C GLY A 504 -22.78 24.96 23.43
N ALA A 505 -22.51 23.95 24.25
CA ALA A 505 -23.48 23.31 25.14
C ALA A 505 -23.46 23.97 26.54
N ALA A 506 -24.65 24.35 27.06
CA ALA A 506 -24.85 24.83 28.44
C ALA A 506 -25.75 23.84 29.22
N PRO A 507 -25.73 23.72 30.57
CA PRO A 507 -24.89 24.33 31.61
C PRO A 507 -23.92 23.31 32.27
N SER A 508 -23.17 23.75 33.30
CA SER A 508 -22.18 22.91 34.01
C SER A 508 -22.84 21.74 34.75
N VAL A 509 -22.68 20.53 34.21
CA VAL A 509 -23.03 19.28 34.91
C VAL A 509 -21.83 18.87 35.78
N PRO A 510 -22.04 18.27 36.97
CA PRO A 510 -20.95 17.71 37.75
C PRO A 510 -20.08 16.75 36.93
N TRP A 511 -18.82 16.64 37.34
CA TRP A 511 -17.89 15.65 36.81
C TRP A 511 -18.43 14.23 37.04
N THR A 512 -18.29 13.40 36.01
CA THR A 512 -18.76 12.02 35.96
C THR A 512 -17.57 11.05 35.89
N THR A 513 -17.80 9.78 36.19
CA THR A 513 -16.78 8.74 36.06
C THR A 513 -16.24 8.65 34.63
N LEU A 514 -17.10 8.87 33.61
CA LEU A 514 -16.67 8.84 32.20
C LEU A 514 -15.68 9.95 31.88
N ASP A 515 -15.79 11.12 32.52
CA ASP A 515 -14.83 12.20 32.33
C ASP A 515 -13.45 11.82 32.86
N VAL A 516 -13.40 11.20 34.05
CA VAL A 516 -12.15 10.73 34.65
C VAL A 516 -11.50 9.66 33.77
N VAL A 517 -12.29 8.72 33.25
CA VAL A 517 -11.82 7.72 32.29
C VAL A 517 -11.30 8.38 31.01
N GLY A 518 -12.01 9.36 30.47
CA GLY A 518 -11.61 10.09 29.28
C GLY A 518 -10.29 10.85 29.46
N ILE A 519 -10.13 11.55 30.58
CA ILE A 519 -8.88 12.24 30.94
C ILE A 519 -7.73 11.23 31.12
N ALA A 520 -7.99 10.10 31.80
CA ALA A 520 -6.98 9.07 31.99
C ALA A 520 -6.54 8.43 30.66
N LEU A 521 -7.47 8.15 29.75
CA LEU A 521 -7.15 7.66 28.41
C LEU A 521 -6.38 8.69 27.59
N TRP A 522 -6.75 9.98 27.69
CA TRP A 522 -5.99 11.04 27.04
C TRP A 522 -4.56 11.13 27.56
N ALA A 523 -4.36 11.10 28.88
CA ALA A 523 -3.03 11.12 29.48
C ALA A 523 -2.20 9.89 29.09
N LEU A 524 -2.81 8.70 29.06
CA LEU A 524 -2.16 7.46 28.62
C LEU A 524 -1.76 7.53 27.14
N GLY A 525 -2.67 7.97 26.28
CA GLY A 525 -2.42 8.12 24.84
C GLY A 525 -1.29 9.11 24.57
N PHE A 526 -1.35 10.29 25.19
CA PHE A 526 -0.33 11.33 25.10
C PHE A 526 1.03 10.84 25.61
N ALA A 527 1.08 10.14 26.75
CA ALA A 527 2.32 9.57 27.28
C ALA A 527 2.90 8.50 26.34
N CYS A 528 2.06 7.63 25.77
CA CYS A 528 2.49 6.62 24.81
C CYS A 528 3.11 7.27 23.57
N GLU A 529 2.46 8.30 23.02
CA GLU A 529 2.95 9.07 21.88
C GLU A 529 4.31 9.73 22.18
N VAL A 530 4.42 10.45 23.32
CA VAL A 530 5.67 11.09 23.77
C VAL A 530 6.80 10.08 23.93
N VAL A 531 6.56 8.99 24.62
CA VAL A 531 7.59 7.97 24.85
C VAL A 531 8.01 7.31 23.53
N ALA A 532 7.06 6.99 22.65
CA ALA A 532 7.35 6.38 21.35
C ALA A 532 8.22 7.28 20.47
N ASP A 533 7.89 8.57 20.39
CA ASP A 533 8.63 9.55 19.58
C ASP A 533 10.02 9.82 20.16
N VAL A 534 10.14 9.96 21.48
CA VAL A 534 11.45 10.12 22.15
C VAL A 534 12.31 8.89 21.90
N GLN A 535 11.79 7.67 22.06
CA GLN A 535 12.52 6.44 21.78
C GLN A 535 13.02 6.39 20.34
N LYS A 536 12.18 6.75 19.37
CA LYS A 536 12.52 6.77 17.95
C LYS A 536 13.58 7.82 17.63
N THR A 537 13.45 9.03 18.16
CA THR A 537 14.41 10.12 17.96
C THR A 537 15.76 9.79 18.59
N THR A 538 15.77 9.25 19.81
CA THR A 538 17.01 8.82 20.48
C THR A 538 17.70 7.69 19.71
N PHE A 539 16.95 6.68 19.24
CA PHE A 539 17.48 5.58 18.45
C PHE A 539 18.15 6.08 17.16
N ARG A 540 17.51 7.02 16.46
CA ARG A 540 18.01 7.59 15.20
C ARG A 540 19.20 8.53 15.36
N ARG A 541 19.32 9.19 16.52
CA ARG A 541 20.44 10.09 16.80
C ARG A 541 21.78 9.34 16.91
N ASP A 542 21.73 8.07 17.27
CA ASP A 542 22.91 7.21 17.30
C ASP A 542 23.29 6.77 15.88
N LYS A 543 24.48 7.18 15.42
CA LYS A 543 25.01 6.84 14.10
C LYS A 543 25.19 5.33 13.91
N ALA A 544 25.38 4.56 14.98
CA ALA A 544 25.47 3.10 14.91
C ALA A 544 24.15 2.44 14.46
N ASN A 545 23.05 3.18 14.51
CA ASN A 545 21.73 2.72 14.07
C ASN A 545 21.36 3.21 12.66
N HIS A 546 22.32 3.73 11.90
CA HIS A 546 22.10 4.04 10.48
C HIS A 546 21.55 2.82 9.75
N ASP A 547 20.49 3.02 8.97
CA ASP A 547 19.72 1.98 8.26
C ASP A 547 19.18 0.82 9.10
N LYS A 548 19.13 0.94 10.43
CA LYS A 548 18.46 -0.03 11.30
C LYS A 548 17.03 0.41 11.62
N PHE A 549 16.18 -0.56 11.95
CA PHE A 549 14.84 -0.32 12.49
C PHE A 549 14.84 -0.45 14.01
N ILE A 550 14.00 0.33 14.68
CA ILE A 550 13.82 0.25 16.13
C ILE A 550 12.89 -0.92 16.47
N ALA A 551 13.30 -1.76 17.43
CA ALA A 551 12.53 -2.91 17.92
C ALA A 551 12.56 -3.03 19.45
N SER A 552 12.92 -1.94 20.14
CA SER A 552 13.05 -1.86 21.60
C SER A 552 12.08 -0.84 22.20
N GLY A 553 11.87 -0.91 23.52
CA GLY A 553 10.91 -0.03 24.20
C GLY A 553 9.47 -0.33 23.78
N LEU A 554 8.67 0.71 23.51
CA LEU A 554 7.29 0.54 23.04
C LEU A 554 7.22 -0.11 21.66
N TRP A 555 8.25 0.11 20.83
CA TRP A 555 8.37 -0.47 19.50
C TRP A 555 8.51 -1.99 19.53
N ARG A 556 8.84 -2.59 20.68
CA ARG A 556 8.79 -4.06 20.85
C ARG A 556 7.36 -4.60 20.89
N TYR A 557 6.40 -3.82 21.37
CA TYR A 557 5.03 -4.28 21.64
C TYR A 557 4.05 -3.87 20.54
N SER A 558 4.36 -2.81 19.82
CA SER A 558 3.59 -2.31 18.67
C SER A 558 4.56 -1.74 17.64
N ARG A 559 4.28 -1.94 16.36
CA ARG A 559 5.02 -1.31 15.25
C ARG A 559 4.70 0.16 15.09
N HIS A 560 3.54 0.62 15.58
CA HIS A 560 3.09 2.01 15.52
C HIS A 560 2.53 2.51 16.86
N PRO A 561 3.33 2.49 17.95
CA PRO A 561 2.87 2.83 19.29
C PRO A 561 2.47 4.30 19.43
N ASN A 562 3.11 5.19 18.66
CA ASN A 562 2.76 6.60 18.58
C ASN A 562 1.35 6.82 18.00
N TYR A 563 0.97 6.07 16.95
CA TYR A 563 -0.38 6.15 16.38
C TYR A 563 -1.45 5.56 17.30
N PHE A 564 -1.10 4.52 18.07
CA PHE A 564 -1.98 4.06 19.14
C PHE A 564 -2.21 5.15 20.18
N GLY A 565 -1.14 5.86 20.57
CA GLY A 565 -1.22 7.02 21.46
C GLY A 565 -2.17 8.10 20.94
N GLU A 566 -1.98 8.50 19.69
CA GLU A 566 -2.81 9.49 18.97
C GLU A 566 -4.29 9.08 18.92
N ILE A 567 -4.60 7.84 18.54
CA ILE A 567 -6.00 7.37 18.51
C ILE A 567 -6.60 7.36 19.92
N THR A 568 -5.85 6.86 20.91
CA THR A 568 -6.30 6.73 22.29
C THR A 568 -6.61 8.09 22.91
N LEU A 569 -5.80 9.11 22.62
CA LEU A 569 -6.02 10.44 23.18
C LEU A 569 -7.25 11.13 22.58
N TRP A 570 -7.55 10.93 21.29
CA TRP A 570 -8.78 11.47 20.68
C TRP A 570 -10.03 10.73 21.15
N VAL A 571 -9.94 9.43 21.44
CA VAL A 571 -11.00 8.70 22.14
C VAL A 571 -11.22 9.28 23.55
N GLY A 572 -10.14 9.60 24.27
CA GLY A 572 -10.20 10.27 25.57
C GLY A 572 -10.93 11.62 25.51
N VAL A 573 -10.59 12.48 24.55
CA VAL A 573 -11.29 13.74 24.30
C VAL A 573 -12.78 13.51 24.01
N ALA A 574 -13.11 12.53 23.16
CA ALA A 574 -14.50 12.23 22.83
C ALA A 574 -15.30 11.77 24.06
N LEU A 575 -14.71 10.99 24.97
CA LEU A 575 -15.38 10.58 26.22
C LEU A 575 -15.64 11.74 27.18
N VAL A 576 -14.76 12.75 27.20
CA VAL A 576 -14.97 13.97 27.99
C VAL A 576 -16.03 14.87 27.35
N CYS A 577 -16.20 14.85 26.03
CA CYS A 577 -17.09 15.79 25.34
C CYS A 577 -18.47 15.20 25.00
N VAL A 578 -18.49 14.10 24.24
CA VAL A 578 -19.67 13.57 23.56
C VAL A 578 -20.84 13.28 24.51
N PRO A 579 -20.66 12.60 25.67
CA PRO A 579 -21.79 12.26 26.55
C PRO A 579 -22.58 13.46 27.07
N HIS A 580 -21.99 14.65 27.03
CA HIS A 580 -22.57 15.89 27.57
C HIS A 580 -23.12 16.81 26.49
N LEU A 581 -23.13 16.36 25.22
CA LEU A 581 -23.78 17.08 24.14
C LEU A 581 -25.31 16.88 24.22
N PRO A 582 -26.11 17.96 24.08
CA PRO A 582 -27.53 17.95 24.41
C PRO A 582 -28.40 17.13 23.44
N THR A 583 -27.94 16.90 22.21
CA THR A 583 -28.71 16.17 21.19
C THR A 583 -27.94 14.98 20.64
N LEU A 584 -28.65 13.92 20.24
CA LEU A 584 -28.06 12.76 19.58
C LEU A 584 -27.31 13.16 18.29
N SER A 585 -27.82 14.14 17.54
CA SER A 585 -27.15 14.64 16.34
C SER A 585 -25.76 15.22 16.65
N GLN A 586 -25.65 16.01 17.72
CA GLN A 586 -24.36 16.55 18.15
C GLN A 586 -23.44 15.46 18.70
N GLN A 587 -23.98 14.46 19.39
CA GLN A 587 -23.21 13.30 19.84
C GLN A 587 -22.59 12.54 18.67
N LEU A 588 -23.38 12.24 17.64
CA LEU A 588 -22.91 11.58 16.41
C LEU A 588 -21.87 12.43 15.68
N LEU A 589 -22.06 13.75 15.60
CA LEU A 589 -21.07 14.67 15.04
C LEU A 589 -19.77 14.67 15.85
N GLY A 590 -19.82 14.70 17.17
CA GLY A 590 -18.64 14.66 18.03
C GLY A 590 -17.84 13.36 17.89
N LEU A 591 -18.52 12.22 17.65
CA LEU A 591 -17.87 10.93 17.37
C LEU A 591 -17.14 10.87 16.03
N LEU A 592 -17.43 11.79 15.09
CA LEU A 592 -16.67 11.86 13.83
C LEU A 592 -15.18 12.09 14.09
N SER A 593 -14.80 12.83 15.13
CA SER A 593 -13.39 13.13 15.42
C SER A 593 -12.52 11.87 15.66
N PRO A 594 -12.77 11.05 16.70
CA PRO A 594 -11.93 9.86 16.94
C PRO A 594 -12.05 8.83 15.82
N LEU A 595 -13.21 8.71 15.16
CA LEU A 595 -13.40 7.81 14.02
C LEU A 595 -12.60 8.27 12.80
N PHE A 596 -12.58 9.57 12.53
CA PHE A 596 -11.82 10.18 11.44
C PHE A 596 -10.31 9.99 11.65
N VAL A 597 -9.80 10.30 12.85
CA VAL A 597 -8.38 10.11 13.16
C VAL A 597 -7.99 8.63 13.06
N ALA A 598 -8.78 7.73 13.63
CA ALA A 598 -8.52 6.30 13.57
C ALA A 598 -8.59 5.74 12.14
N PHE A 599 -9.60 6.14 11.36
CA PHE A 599 -9.75 5.72 9.97
C PHE A 599 -8.54 6.16 9.15
N LEU A 600 -8.13 7.42 9.30
CA LEU A 600 -7.05 7.96 8.49
C LEU A 600 -5.74 7.28 8.80
N LEU A 601 -5.36 7.14 10.07
CA LEU A 601 -4.12 6.48 10.47
C LEU A 601 -4.04 4.98 10.14
N ASN A 602 -5.18 4.29 10.05
CA ASN A 602 -5.20 2.85 9.77
C ASN A 602 -5.27 2.54 8.27
N PHE A 603 -5.94 3.36 7.47
CA PHE A 603 -6.36 2.94 6.12
C PHE A 603 -5.95 3.87 4.99
N VAL A 604 -5.74 5.15 5.27
CA VAL A 604 -5.51 6.15 4.22
C VAL A 604 -4.09 6.65 4.28
N SER A 605 -3.71 7.14 5.45
CA SER A 605 -2.43 7.71 5.79
C SER A 605 -1.87 7.02 7.04
N GLY A 606 -0.61 7.25 7.38
CA GLY A 606 -0.01 6.60 8.55
C GLY A 606 0.44 5.16 8.27
N ILE A 607 -0.24 4.17 8.85
CA ILE A 607 0.26 2.77 8.92
C ILE A 607 0.57 2.19 7.54
N PRO A 608 -0.34 2.21 6.54
CA PRO A 608 -0.09 1.53 5.27
C PRO A 608 1.14 2.06 4.53
N LEU A 609 1.32 3.38 4.53
CA LEU A 609 2.42 4.05 3.84
C LEU A 609 3.75 3.84 4.56
N LEU A 610 3.73 3.85 5.89
CA LEU A 610 4.91 3.56 6.69
C LEU A 610 5.37 2.11 6.56
N GLU A 611 4.42 1.18 6.62
CA GLU A 611 4.70 -0.23 6.42
C GLU A 611 5.27 -0.46 5.03
N LYS A 612 4.70 0.16 4.00
CA LYS A 612 5.26 0.10 2.64
C LYS A 612 6.69 0.64 2.58
N LYS A 613 6.97 1.82 3.12
CA LYS A 613 8.33 2.39 3.16
C LYS A 613 9.32 1.51 3.93
N ALA A 614 8.86 0.94 5.04
CA ALA A 614 9.66 0.04 5.85
C ALA A 614 9.93 -1.29 5.13
N ASP A 615 8.97 -1.79 4.34
CA ASP A 615 9.13 -2.96 3.49
C ASP A 615 10.07 -2.70 2.31
N ASP A 616 9.94 -1.53 1.67
CA ASP A 616 10.84 -1.12 0.59
C ASP A 616 12.29 -1.01 1.09
N LYS A 617 12.49 -0.58 2.34
CA LYS A 617 13.82 -0.40 2.94
C LYS A 617 14.39 -1.67 3.59
N TRP A 618 13.58 -2.43 4.32
CA TRP A 618 14.03 -3.55 5.17
C TRP A 618 13.37 -4.88 4.86
N GLY A 619 12.49 -4.97 3.85
CA GLY A 619 11.73 -6.18 3.54
C GLY A 619 12.58 -7.40 3.19
N THR A 620 13.82 -7.22 2.75
CA THR A 620 14.74 -8.34 2.49
C THR A 620 15.56 -8.76 3.72
N VAL A 621 15.48 -8.02 4.84
CA VAL A 621 16.26 -8.26 6.06
C VAL A 621 15.55 -9.30 6.94
N PRO A 622 16.16 -10.48 7.22
CA PRO A 622 15.51 -11.54 8.00
C PRO A 622 15.05 -11.11 9.39
N ALA A 623 15.86 -10.30 10.09
CA ALA A 623 15.52 -9.77 11.41
C ALA A 623 14.30 -8.84 11.37
N TYR A 624 14.12 -8.06 10.29
CA TYR A 624 12.95 -7.20 10.12
C TYR A 624 11.69 -8.03 9.85
N GLN A 625 11.79 -9.07 9.01
CA GLN A 625 10.67 -9.97 8.75
C GLN A 625 10.21 -10.69 10.03
N GLN A 626 11.15 -11.15 10.86
CA GLN A 626 10.83 -11.74 12.16
C GLN A 626 10.16 -10.73 13.10
N TYR A 627 10.68 -9.50 13.17
CA TYR A 627 10.07 -8.42 13.95
C TYR A 627 8.65 -8.12 13.48
N LYS A 628 8.44 -8.00 12.16
CA LYS A 628 7.15 -7.71 11.54
C LYS A 628 6.12 -8.81 11.79
N ALA A 629 6.55 -10.07 11.75
CA ALA A 629 5.70 -11.24 11.99
C ALA A 629 5.31 -11.38 13.47
N SER A 630 6.22 -11.05 14.39
CA SER A 630 6.00 -11.22 15.84
C SER A 630 5.35 -10.00 16.50
N THR A 631 5.51 -8.80 15.95
CA THR A 631 5.08 -7.54 16.60
C THR A 631 3.74 -7.04 16.06
N ASN A 632 2.83 -6.73 16.98
CA ASN A 632 1.50 -6.19 16.68
C ASN A 632 1.61 -4.87 15.90
N VAL A 633 0.66 -4.63 14.99
CA VAL A 633 0.71 -3.41 14.15
C VAL A 633 0.45 -2.16 14.99
N LEU A 634 -0.69 -2.09 15.68
CA LEU A 634 -1.16 -0.87 16.34
C LEU A 634 -1.27 -1.02 17.85
N VAL A 635 -2.09 -1.95 18.33
CA VAL A 635 -2.34 -2.10 19.77
C VAL A 635 -1.11 -2.72 20.44
N PRO A 636 -0.48 -2.05 21.42
CA PRO A 636 0.67 -2.59 22.14
C PRO A 636 0.30 -3.87 22.87
N TRP A 637 0.95 -4.97 22.49
CA TRP A 637 0.76 -6.27 23.12
C TRP A 637 2.02 -7.12 23.05
N PHE A 638 2.08 -8.19 23.84
CA PHE A 638 3.23 -9.09 23.84
C PHE A 638 3.46 -9.67 22.42
N PRO A 639 4.73 -9.74 21.96
CA PRO A 639 5.05 -10.34 20.67
C PRO A 639 4.63 -11.82 20.61
N ALA A 640 4.22 -12.28 19.43
CA ALA A 640 4.01 -13.71 19.20
C ALA A 640 5.34 -14.47 19.41
N SER A 641 5.25 -15.66 20.01
CA SER A 641 6.43 -16.53 20.15
C SER A 641 6.92 -16.96 18.75
N PRO A 642 8.24 -16.96 18.51
CA PRO A 642 8.81 -17.31 17.21
C PRO A 642 8.53 -18.75 16.79
#